data_AF-A0A9P3J1L2-F1
#
_entry.id   AF-A0A9P3J1L2-F1
#
_cell.length_a   1.000
_cell.length_b   1.000
_cell.length_c   1.000
_cell.angle_alpha   90.00
_cell.angle_beta   90.00
_cell.angle_gamma   90.00
#
_symmetry.space_group_name_H-M   'P 1'
#
loop_
_entity.id
_entity.type
_entity.pdbx_description
1 polymer ?
#
loop_
_entity_poly.entity_id
_entity_poly.type
_entity_poly.pdbx_seq_one_letter_code
_entity_poly.pdbx_strand_id
1 'polypeptide(L)'
;MASRKWDRTAATAESTGTRPASRTRSSPPFATLPIHFPAPVTAPTVGSPSETPTQPTTDVPPSQPSSSQAPAAPPQISQSPARPRIISEQQRQALHHLVAETQPTPSSSSPSRPPTYPPAAPASAAPAPPPPTTVPAPSFTCTTCLRSFANSGALTRHLPACGRNTSSRQQTARPTPPRPPASAPPPQPSITQQTRDAVLSWDWPAIFSPAVTPGPLLRRIPPRIRPLVLDGLLIPLRRLAVHRKDRSAHLILLAFPKLVLRLPIASTTQSATATCTAAVHRFLRGEWLALFTDATAASTPASRPATLSSARSTAMTARLNRAKRFAHCADWSRSLGALEAGELAPSTPDTITALQAKHPPAMAPIPEWVPDFTATDVPQLTVPLLHSALRSAPRGTAAGPSGWLIEHLRDTFLSCQTHLPHLLQLFQNWLQGDLPLEVRPYFTASTLVALQKPQGGVRPIAIGEVLPHLLSRCVTLHYKQQIRDFFLPCLQFGVAVPAGIEVMAHAVQSALSLHPEWVVLQLDVANAFNSVSRAAMFDALRHSPFSGLIPFFRLFYASPSPLYYRNGPAIETLQSASGVRQGDPCGPFLYALTQLLAIRPTQQQSPSILVTSYADDTYLVGPANEVFAAYTALTTRLSDLSLTVQPTKCSLWAPTDLPPASSPPSHITTAPNGLTVAGVPIGSDHYIISTVRDKLQAFATSLHLLHDLHDPQIASRILTLCISARPSFLLRTVAPFPEVVELYTDWDNDLLDHFKRLVGADFWPSSFDHLDTAHHQPFLPIRLGGFGLRSSASFAKLSYLCSWAQTVSLLSSHFIIDGSPIFRPFITADAIDRLDRFIPTAMSLLHADIRQHFPPWSTLHSGYPLKLFTYLSHHLEANMLERVRATASSPLHLARLTSLQGPHAGDWLTVAPSSQHMQLSPTEWSIATAIRLGLPIPHLTSTRTCTCGAPFTNPSIPSHVLRCPSTNEPTRVHDAIKHEVHRIASELGYVAQLEDSSLLPGKRPDVSCRDISSGTSWALDVSVADPQQGFPHSNAPTVIGTAAATRESEKHSLYASALRDRPDVKLLPLAVETFGCFGKTFQSFVNECSRRGTARLRDMSGMSDLLPQLFESSYYKRISLVHQREQARTVCRRTQVRYNATNTSSQQDLTPPSAADFVYLGSDH
;
A
#
# COMPACT_ATOMS: atom_id res chain seq x y z
N MET A 1 -15.19 36.58 -31.02
CA MET A 1 -14.52 37.84 -31.41
C MET A 1 -14.38 38.68 -30.13
N ALA A 2 -13.25 39.28 -29.78
CA ALA A 2 -12.46 40.28 -30.51
C ALA A 2 -13.28 41.57 -30.78
N SER A 3 -12.79 42.80 -30.56
CA SER A 3 -11.57 43.26 -29.86
C SER A 3 -11.53 44.80 -29.90
N ARG A 4 -11.37 45.50 -28.75
CA ARG A 4 -11.03 46.95 -28.66
C ARG A 4 -12.13 47.88 -29.27
N LYS A 5 -12.14 49.21 -29.15
CA LYS A 5 -11.63 50.21 -28.16
C LYS A 5 -12.46 51.51 -28.36
N TRP A 6 -12.34 52.46 -27.43
CA TRP A 6 -12.78 53.87 -27.55
C TRP A 6 -14.32 54.09 -27.52
N ASP A 7 -14.87 55.24 -27.09
CA ASP A 7 -14.20 56.44 -26.55
C ASP A 7 -14.95 57.17 -25.40
N ARG A 8 -14.30 58.25 -24.94
CA ARG A 8 -14.57 59.22 -23.85
C ARG A 8 -15.98 59.85 -23.72
N THR A 9 -16.30 60.20 -22.46
CA THR A 9 -17.03 61.43 -21.98
C THR A 9 -18.47 61.73 -22.44
N ALA A 10 -19.31 62.52 -21.74
CA ALA A 10 -19.49 62.87 -20.31
C ALA A 10 -20.70 63.85 -20.21
N ALA A 11 -21.28 64.03 -19.01
CA ALA A 11 -22.25 65.09 -18.64
C ALA A 11 -23.67 65.01 -19.31
N THR A 12 -24.78 65.55 -18.78
CA THR A 12 -25.22 65.97 -17.41
C THR A 12 -26.76 66.16 -17.40
N ALA A 13 -27.39 66.13 -16.21
CA ALA A 13 -28.74 66.67 -15.88
C ALA A 13 -29.97 66.01 -16.56
N GLU A 14 -30.93 65.44 -15.80
CA GLU A 14 -32.23 66.04 -15.37
C GLU A 14 -33.41 65.72 -16.32
N SER A 15 -34.67 65.51 -15.88
CA SER A 15 -35.24 65.35 -14.52
C SER A 15 -36.56 64.53 -14.52
N THR A 16 -37.02 64.13 -13.33
CA THR A 16 -38.41 63.70 -12.97
C THR A 16 -39.07 62.47 -13.64
N GLY A 17 -39.63 61.57 -12.81
CA GLY A 17 -40.46 60.43 -13.24
C GLY A 17 -40.53 59.31 -12.19
N THR A 18 -41.47 59.37 -11.24
CA THR A 18 -41.41 58.55 -10.00
C THR A 18 -42.25 57.28 -9.99
N ARG A 19 -41.55 56.12 -10.03
CA ARG A 19 -41.93 54.79 -9.47
C ARG A 19 -43.10 54.03 -10.15
N PRO A 20 -43.22 52.69 -9.95
CA PRO A 20 -42.42 51.78 -9.10
C PRO A 20 -41.75 50.58 -9.83
N ALA A 21 -41.00 49.79 -9.04
CA ALA A 21 -40.64 48.36 -9.20
C ALA A 21 -39.25 47.91 -9.74
N SER A 22 -38.65 47.00 -8.95
CA SER A 22 -37.59 46.02 -9.26
C SER A 22 -36.14 46.50 -9.52
N ARG A 23 -35.20 46.14 -8.60
CA ARG A 23 -34.24 45.03 -8.75
C ARG A 23 -33.24 44.96 -7.57
N THR A 24 -32.24 44.07 -7.70
CA THR A 24 -31.02 43.90 -6.88
C THR A 24 -31.18 43.56 -5.39
N ARG A 25 -30.89 42.30 -5.03
CA ARG A 25 -30.32 41.96 -3.72
C ARG A 25 -28.81 42.21 -3.78
N SER A 26 -28.31 43.09 -2.92
CA SER A 26 -26.88 43.21 -2.62
C SER A 26 -26.41 42.11 -1.67
N SER A 27 -25.12 41.82 -1.67
CA SER A 27 -24.49 40.98 -0.64
C SER A 27 -24.60 41.64 0.75
N PRO A 28 -24.92 40.92 1.82
CA PRO A 28 -24.79 41.43 3.18
C PRO A 28 -23.30 41.46 3.62
N PRO A 29 -22.90 42.38 4.51
CA PRO A 29 -21.53 42.47 5.03
C PRO A 29 -21.24 41.42 6.12
N PHE A 30 -19.96 41.30 6.50
CA PHE A 30 -19.54 40.54 7.67
C PHE A 30 -20.18 41.11 8.94
N ALA A 31 -20.88 40.26 9.70
CA ALA A 31 -21.40 40.59 11.02
C ALA A 31 -20.43 40.10 12.11
N THR A 32 -19.69 41.02 12.73
CA THR A 32 -19.02 40.79 14.01
C THR A 32 -20.08 40.70 15.11
N LEU A 33 -20.24 39.52 15.71
CA LEU A 33 -21.13 39.32 16.86
C LEU A 33 -20.38 39.59 18.18
N PRO A 34 -20.90 40.46 19.08
CA PRO A 34 -20.33 40.65 20.40
C PRO A 34 -20.70 39.49 21.33
N ILE A 35 -19.75 39.02 22.13
CA ILE A 35 -19.98 38.04 23.19
C ILE A 35 -20.22 38.80 24.50
N HIS A 36 -21.40 38.61 25.10
CA HIS A 36 -21.70 39.14 26.43
C HIS A 36 -21.01 38.32 27.52
N PHE A 37 -20.29 39.00 28.42
CA PHE A 37 -19.80 38.43 29.67
C PHE A 37 -20.83 38.64 30.80
N PRO A 38 -21.07 37.66 31.68
CA PRO A 38 -21.73 37.87 32.97
C PRO A 38 -20.82 38.63 33.95
N ALA A 39 -21.41 39.44 34.82
CA ALA A 39 -20.68 40.14 35.89
C ALA A 39 -20.31 39.18 37.05
N PRO A 40 -19.24 39.46 37.82
CA PRO A 40 -18.81 38.61 38.93
C PRO A 40 -19.73 38.72 40.16
N VAL A 41 -19.88 37.62 40.89
CA VAL A 41 -20.58 37.56 42.19
C VAL A 41 -19.56 37.58 43.34
N THR A 42 -19.95 38.16 44.46
CA THR A 42 -19.10 38.52 45.61
C THR A 42 -18.58 37.34 46.43
N ALA A 43 -17.40 37.51 47.04
CA ALA A 43 -16.82 36.59 48.01
C ALA A 43 -17.34 36.80 49.45
N PRO A 44 -17.16 35.81 50.35
CA PRO A 44 -17.02 36.00 51.79
C PRO A 44 -15.55 35.80 52.26
N THR A 45 -15.24 36.22 53.49
CA THR A 45 -13.86 36.47 53.96
C THR A 45 -13.46 35.74 55.26
N VAL A 46 -12.15 35.47 55.35
CA VAL A 46 -11.32 35.37 56.58
C VAL A 46 -11.45 34.13 57.49
N GLY A 47 -10.28 33.60 57.89
CA GLY A 47 -10.09 32.66 58.99
C GLY A 47 -8.60 32.31 59.17
N SER A 48 -7.95 32.79 60.24
CA SER A 48 -6.55 32.49 60.60
C SER A 48 -6.35 32.64 62.11
N PRO A 49 -5.63 31.71 62.75
CA PRO A 49 -4.29 31.97 63.33
C PRO A 49 -3.27 30.90 62.88
N SER A 50 -1.96 31.11 62.66
CA SER A 50 -0.87 31.73 63.42
C SER A 50 -0.43 30.98 64.69
N GLU A 51 0.76 30.34 64.66
CA GLU A 51 1.84 30.50 65.66
C GLU A 51 3.13 29.69 65.35
N THR A 52 4.27 30.24 65.80
CA THR A 52 5.64 29.70 65.89
C THR A 52 6.22 30.23 67.22
N PRO A 53 7.20 29.60 67.93
CA PRO A 53 8.58 29.26 67.49
C PRO A 53 9.02 27.83 67.97
N THR A 54 10.27 27.33 68.04
CA THR A 54 11.65 27.84 68.30
C THR A 54 12.77 26.90 67.74
N GLN A 55 14.04 27.34 67.78
CA GLN A 55 15.27 26.49 67.72
C GLN A 55 15.91 26.38 69.13
N PRO A 56 16.95 25.53 69.36
CA PRO A 56 18.36 26.02 69.26
C PRO A 56 19.50 24.99 68.95
N THR A 57 20.71 25.51 68.64
CA THR A 57 22.11 25.00 68.91
C THR A 57 22.59 23.61 68.42
N THR A 58 23.59 23.51 67.50
CA THR A 58 25.10 23.36 67.66
C THR A 58 25.59 21.96 68.13
N ASP A 59 26.81 21.43 67.90
CA ASP A 59 28.18 21.98 67.61
C ASP A 59 29.08 21.09 66.69
N VAL A 60 30.24 21.62 66.25
CA VAL A 60 31.25 21.04 65.29
C VAL A 60 32.65 21.65 65.60
N PRO A 61 33.81 20.92 65.72
CA PRO A 61 34.55 20.11 64.70
C PRO A 61 35.14 18.81 65.34
N PRO A 62 36.41 18.28 65.17
CA PRO A 62 37.57 18.42 64.23
C PRO A 62 38.03 17.03 63.62
N SER A 63 39.22 16.77 63.01
CA SER A 63 40.48 17.51 62.73
C SER A 63 41.12 17.15 61.37
N GLN A 64 42.01 18.02 60.86
CA GLN A 64 42.82 17.91 59.63
C GLN A 64 44.31 17.54 59.96
N PRO A 65 45.28 17.33 59.01
CA PRO A 65 45.80 18.29 58.00
C PRO A 65 46.22 17.62 56.64
N SER A 66 46.95 18.19 55.65
CA SER A 66 47.81 19.40 55.52
C SER A 66 47.95 19.96 54.07
N SER A 67 48.51 21.18 53.94
CA SER A 67 49.12 21.91 52.78
C SER A 67 49.81 21.05 51.68
N SER A 68 49.68 21.24 50.35
CA SER A 68 50.01 22.38 49.42
C SER A 68 51.52 22.60 49.13
N GLN A 69 52.02 23.10 47.97
CA GLN A 69 51.38 23.91 46.89
C GLN A 69 51.88 23.67 45.42
N ALA A 70 52.89 24.39 44.89
CA ALA A 70 53.36 24.42 43.47
C ALA A 70 54.89 24.77 43.37
N PRO A 71 55.58 24.95 42.20
CA PRO A 71 55.32 24.67 40.76
C PRO A 71 56.49 23.96 39.98
N ALA A 72 56.39 23.85 38.64
CA ALA A 72 57.47 23.62 37.63
C ALA A 72 58.11 22.20 37.46
N ALA A 73 59.03 22.04 36.49
CA ALA A 73 59.54 20.78 35.88
C ALA A 73 61.05 20.88 35.48
N PRO A 74 61.71 19.98 34.69
CA PRO A 74 61.64 18.51 34.47
C PRO A 74 63.01 17.79 34.75
N PRO A 75 63.17 16.46 34.55
CA PRO A 75 63.76 15.89 33.30
C PRO A 75 63.14 14.54 32.83
N GLN A 76 63.02 14.22 31.52
CA GLN A 76 63.94 13.43 30.65
C GLN A 76 64.52 12.14 31.28
N ILE A 77 64.61 10.96 30.63
CA ILE A 77 64.93 10.54 29.23
C ILE A 77 64.05 9.27 28.91
N SER A 78 63.58 8.89 27.70
CA SER A 78 64.17 8.87 26.34
C SER A 78 63.18 8.93 25.14
N GLN A 79 63.71 9.43 24.01
CA GLN A 79 63.40 9.13 22.60
C GLN A 79 62.00 9.40 21.99
N SER A 80 62.01 10.31 21.01
CA SER A 80 61.02 10.65 19.97
C SER A 80 61.78 11.48 18.89
N PRO A 81 61.22 11.89 17.72
CA PRO A 81 59.97 11.52 17.05
C PRO A 81 60.17 11.06 15.58
N ALA A 82 59.10 10.72 14.85
CA ALA A 82 59.12 10.62 13.38
C ALA A 82 57.80 11.07 12.73
N ARG A 83 57.89 11.73 11.57
CA ARG A 83 56.76 12.20 10.73
C ARG A 83 56.22 11.08 9.83
N PRO A 84 54.98 11.20 9.30
CA PRO A 84 54.48 10.29 8.28
C PRO A 84 55.35 10.31 7.01
N ARG A 85 55.60 9.11 6.44
CA ARG A 85 56.02 8.93 5.05
C ARG A 85 54.74 8.80 4.20
N ILE A 86 54.49 9.69 3.24
CA ILE A 86 55.12 9.73 1.90
C ILE A 86 54.77 8.47 1.10
N ILE A 87 53.76 8.63 0.25
CA ILE A 87 53.49 7.74 -0.90
C ILE A 87 54.60 7.99 -1.94
N SER A 88 54.97 6.96 -2.70
CA SER A 88 56.18 6.98 -3.54
C SER A 88 56.09 7.85 -4.81
N GLU A 89 57.23 8.44 -5.17
CA GLU A 89 57.39 9.34 -6.33
C GLU A 89 56.97 8.71 -7.69
N GLN A 90 56.94 7.37 -7.78
CA GLN A 90 56.56 6.64 -8.98
C GLN A 90 55.09 6.80 -9.41
N GLN A 91 54.20 7.32 -8.55
CA GLN A 91 52.81 7.63 -8.93
C GLN A 91 52.60 9.09 -9.33
N ARG A 92 53.65 9.92 -9.39
CA ARG A 92 53.54 11.37 -9.67
C ARG A 92 54.04 11.81 -11.05
N GLN A 93 54.59 10.89 -11.86
CA GLN A 93 55.19 11.19 -13.17
C GLN A 93 54.31 10.81 -14.39
N ALA A 94 52.98 10.69 -14.21
CA ALA A 94 52.06 10.29 -15.29
C ALA A 94 51.26 11.45 -15.94
N LEU A 95 51.32 12.67 -15.39
CA LEU A 95 50.76 13.89 -16.01
C LEU A 95 51.83 15.00 -16.03
N HIS A 96 51.82 15.81 -17.10
CA HIS A 96 52.74 16.91 -17.42
C HIS A 96 54.10 16.56 -18.07
N HIS A 97 54.09 15.78 -19.15
CA HIS A 97 55.02 16.01 -20.28
C HIS A 97 54.41 15.55 -21.62
N LEU A 98 53.65 16.43 -22.28
CA LEU A 98 53.39 16.42 -23.74
C LEU A 98 52.60 17.68 -24.15
N VAL A 99 53.27 18.84 -24.11
CA VAL A 99 52.86 20.10 -24.74
C VAL A 99 54.12 20.72 -25.34
N ALA A 100 53.97 21.45 -26.46
CA ALA A 100 55.01 21.99 -27.34
C ALA A 100 55.71 20.91 -28.22
N GLU A 101 55.93 21.14 -29.53
CA GLU A 101 55.45 22.23 -30.39
C GLU A 101 55.58 21.87 -31.88
N THR A 102 54.64 22.34 -32.72
CA THR A 102 54.88 22.83 -34.11
C THR A 102 53.58 23.33 -34.75
N GLN A 103 53.63 24.49 -35.42
CA GLN A 103 52.57 24.97 -36.32
C GLN A 103 52.94 24.62 -37.79
N PRO A 104 52.00 24.79 -38.75
CA PRO A 104 52.04 26.06 -39.48
C PRO A 104 50.67 26.74 -39.73
N THR A 105 50.74 28.05 -39.97
CA THR A 105 49.67 29.00 -40.35
C THR A 105 49.72 29.31 -41.88
N PRO A 106 48.94 30.25 -42.49
CA PRO A 106 47.75 31.02 -42.06
C PRO A 106 46.60 31.04 -43.13
N SER A 107 45.64 31.97 -42.97
CA SER A 107 44.64 32.52 -43.93
C SER A 107 43.26 31.81 -44.04
N SER A 108 42.12 32.52 -44.12
CA SER A 108 41.83 33.95 -43.85
C SER A 108 40.34 34.23 -43.54
N SER A 109 40.09 35.26 -42.72
CA SER A 109 38.90 36.14 -42.67
C SER A 109 37.45 35.59 -42.53
N SER A 110 36.75 36.12 -41.51
CA SER A 110 35.28 36.27 -41.39
C SER A 110 34.70 37.29 -42.42
N PRO A 111 33.40 37.69 -42.46
CA PRO A 111 32.26 37.34 -41.58
C PRO A 111 30.83 37.17 -42.21
N SER A 112 29.95 36.53 -41.43
CA SER A 112 28.51 36.86 -41.21
C SER A 112 27.40 36.74 -42.29
N ARG A 113 26.20 36.40 -41.78
CA ARG A 113 24.82 36.79 -42.19
C ARG A 113 24.13 36.02 -43.37
N PRO A 114 22.96 35.36 -43.14
CA PRO A 114 22.11 34.80 -44.19
C PRO A 114 20.98 35.75 -44.65
N PRO A 115 20.60 35.76 -45.96
CA PRO A 115 19.48 36.54 -46.47
C PRO A 115 18.24 35.73 -46.96
N THR A 116 17.13 36.48 -47.00
CA THR A 116 15.76 36.31 -47.53
C THR A 116 15.40 35.40 -48.73
N TYR A 117 14.13 34.91 -48.69
CA TYR A 117 13.11 34.69 -49.76
C TYR A 117 13.20 35.63 -51.01
N PRO A 118 12.64 35.31 -52.22
CA PRO A 118 11.22 34.99 -52.56
C PRO A 118 11.09 33.80 -53.58
N PRO A 119 10.01 33.55 -54.41
CA PRO A 119 8.67 34.16 -54.61
C PRO A 119 7.47 33.17 -54.55
N ALA A 120 6.32 33.44 -55.21
CA ALA A 120 5.05 32.70 -55.07
C ALA A 120 3.99 32.92 -56.20
N ALA A 121 2.80 32.29 -56.05
CA ALA A 121 1.47 32.56 -56.67
C ALA A 121 1.25 32.08 -58.14
N PRO A 122 0.00 32.06 -58.68
CA PRO A 122 -1.35 32.43 -58.16
C PRO A 122 -2.38 31.24 -58.23
N ALA A 123 -3.73 31.31 -58.30
CA ALA A 123 -4.77 32.36 -58.34
C ALA A 123 -6.19 31.87 -57.88
N SER A 124 -6.99 32.76 -57.26
CA SER A 124 -8.48 32.85 -57.31
C SER A 124 -9.38 31.74 -56.65
N ALA A 125 -10.65 31.96 -56.25
CA ALA A 125 -11.53 33.15 -56.40
C ALA A 125 -12.63 33.31 -55.30
N ALA A 126 -12.96 34.57 -54.97
CA ALA A 126 -14.28 35.10 -54.51
C ALA A 126 -14.91 34.60 -53.17
N PRO A 127 -16.09 35.12 -52.73
CA PRO A 127 -16.22 36.42 -52.06
C PRO A 127 -16.92 36.37 -50.66
N ALA A 128 -17.31 37.52 -50.10
CA ALA A 128 -17.71 37.70 -48.68
C ALA A 128 -19.23 38.08 -48.48
N PRO A 129 -19.74 38.56 -47.31
CA PRO A 129 -20.60 37.72 -46.46
C PRO A 129 -21.92 38.37 -45.92
N PRO A 130 -22.77 37.62 -45.20
CA PRO A 130 -23.80 38.17 -44.29
C PRO A 130 -23.53 37.87 -42.78
N PRO A 131 -24.10 38.65 -41.84
CA PRO A 131 -23.88 38.51 -40.39
C PRO A 131 -25.11 37.87 -39.64
N PRO A 132 -25.32 37.97 -38.31
CA PRO A 132 -24.91 36.88 -37.40
C PRO A 132 -25.96 36.43 -36.36
N THR A 133 -25.99 35.14 -36.01
CA THR A 133 -26.82 34.63 -34.88
C THR A 133 -26.15 33.54 -34.03
N THR A 134 -26.14 33.77 -32.71
CA THR A 134 -26.16 32.81 -31.58
C THR A 134 -25.28 31.55 -31.63
N VAL A 135 -24.26 31.50 -30.76
CA VAL A 135 -23.41 30.33 -30.49
C VAL A 135 -23.76 29.67 -29.14
N PRO A 136 -24.20 28.40 -29.12
CA PRO A 136 -24.09 27.51 -27.95
C PRO A 136 -22.68 26.90 -27.85
N ALA A 137 -22.29 26.44 -26.64
CA ALA A 137 -20.92 25.98 -26.37
C ALA A 137 -20.55 24.63 -27.04
N PRO A 138 -19.27 24.39 -27.40
CA PRO A 138 -18.83 23.15 -28.03
C PRO A 138 -18.76 21.97 -27.05
N SER A 139 -19.32 20.83 -27.45
CA SER A 139 -19.19 19.55 -26.75
C SER A 139 -17.88 18.84 -27.09
N PHE A 140 -17.04 18.56 -26.10
CA PHE A 140 -15.80 17.79 -26.29
C PHE A 140 -16.08 16.30 -26.55
N THR A 141 -15.63 15.77 -27.69
CA THR A 141 -15.64 14.33 -28.01
C THR A 141 -14.33 13.65 -27.59
N CYS A 142 -14.42 12.54 -26.85
CA CYS A 142 -13.28 11.70 -26.50
C CYS A 142 -12.85 10.81 -27.69
N THR A 143 -11.58 10.84 -28.06
CA THR A 143 -11.02 10.17 -29.26
C THR A 143 -10.87 8.64 -29.15
N THR A 144 -11.36 8.00 -28.09
CA THR A 144 -10.96 6.62 -27.73
C THR A 144 -12.07 5.56 -27.84
N CYS A 145 -13.27 5.85 -28.33
CA CYS A 145 -14.39 4.88 -28.29
C CYS A 145 -15.32 4.76 -29.53
N LEU A 146 -15.25 5.67 -30.52
CA LEU A 146 -15.88 5.54 -31.86
C LEU A 146 -17.30 4.90 -31.93
N ARG A 147 -18.20 5.25 -31.01
CA ARG A 147 -19.65 4.93 -31.13
C ARG A 147 -20.51 6.09 -30.66
N SER A 148 -21.34 6.61 -31.56
CA SER A 148 -22.41 7.54 -31.26
C SER A 148 -23.63 6.79 -30.71
N PHE A 149 -24.18 7.24 -29.59
CA PHE A 149 -25.54 6.89 -29.17
C PHE A 149 -26.46 8.08 -29.40
N ALA A 150 -27.36 7.95 -30.37
CA ALA A 150 -28.49 8.87 -30.52
C ALA A 150 -29.64 8.42 -29.60
N ASN A 151 -30.30 9.37 -28.94
CA ASN A 151 -31.50 9.09 -28.15
C ASN A 151 -32.73 8.99 -29.06
N SER A 152 -33.43 7.86 -28.99
CA SER A 152 -34.85 7.74 -29.33
C SER A 152 -35.48 6.66 -28.47
N GLY A 153 -36.39 7.06 -27.58
CA GLY A 153 -37.19 6.13 -26.79
C GLY A 153 -38.53 5.81 -27.45
N ALA A 154 -39.46 5.33 -26.62
CA ALA A 154 -40.89 5.10 -26.90
C ALA A 154 -41.30 3.76 -27.56
N LEU A 155 -42.06 3.01 -26.74
CA LEU A 155 -43.32 2.34 -27.06
C LEU A 155 -43.38 0.95 -27.75
N THR A 156 -44.16 0.12 -27.05
CA THR A 156 -45.14 -0.88 -27.54
C THR A 156 -44.72 -2.26 -28.05
N ARG A 157 -45.51 -3.22 -27.55
CA ARG A 157 -45.71 -4.60 -28.05
C ARG A 157 -46.04 -4.58 -29.55
N HIS A 158 -45.64 -5.62 -30.29
CA HIS A 158 -46.56 -6.71 -30.66
C HIS A 158 -45.83 -7.89 -31.31
N LEU A 159 -46.38 -9.09 -31.13
CA LEU A 159 -46.06 -10.27 -31.95
C LEU A 159 -46.72 -10.13 -33.33
N PRO A 160 -46.15 -10.78 -34.35
CA PRO A 160 -46.94 -11.74 -35.10
C PRO A 160 -46.27 -13.13 -35.16
N ALA A 161 -47.07 -14.13 -35.49
CA ALA A 161 -46.66 -15.52 -35.68
C ALA A 161 -47.18 -16.03 -37.04
N CYS A 162 -46.97 -17.33 -37.31
CA CYS A 162 -47.37 -18.09 -38.51
C CYS A 162 -46.41 -17.97 -39.71
N GLY A 163 -45.99 -19.07 -40.36
CA GLY A 163 -46.03 -20.49 -39.93
C GLY A 163 -46.08 -21.52 -41.07
N ARG A 164 -45.98 -22.80 -40.67
CA ARG A 164 -46.26 -24.02 -41.48
C ARG A 164 -45.25 -24.32 -42.61
N ASN A 165 -45.04 -25.57 -43.07
CA ASN A 165 -45.68 -26.85 -42.70
C ASN A 165 -44.76 -28.08 -42.94
N THR A 166 -45.04 -29.20 -42.25
CA THR A 166 -44.85 -30.64 -42.62
C THR A 166 -43.62 -31.09 -43.44
N SER A 167 -42.90 -32.14 -43.06
CA SER A 167 -43.44 -33.52 -42.96
C SER A 167 -42.73 -34.41 -41.91
N SER A 168 -43.14 -35.68 -41.80
CA SER A 168 -42.82 -36.56 -40.66
C SER A 168 -42.44 -37.99 -41.04
N ARG A 169 -41.54 -38.62 -40.29
CA ARG A 169 -41.60 -40.06 -40.01
C ARG A 169 -41.08 -40.38 -38.59
N GLN A 170 -41.63 -41.43 -37.99
CA GLN A 170 -41.47 -41.76 -36.57
C GLN A 170 -40.35 -42.78 -36.36
N GLN A 171 -39.73 -42.78 -35.17
CA GLN A 171 -39.48 -44.02 -34.43
C GLN A 171 -39.46 -43.76 -32.91
N THR A 172 -39.80 -44.80 -32.15
CA THR A 172 -40.32 -44.74 -30.78
C THR A 172 -39.24 -44.63 -29.70
N ALA A 173 -39.51 -43.85 -28.64
CA ALA A 173 -38.76 -43.86 -27.38
C ALA A 173 -39.56 -44.55 -26.25
N ARG A 174 -38.86 -45.23 -25.33
CA ARG A 174 -39.46 -45.76 -24.08
C ARG A 174 -39.69 -44.63 -23.06
N PRO A 175 -40.76 -44.67 -22.25
CA PRO A 175 -41.02 -43.65 -21.23
C PRO A 175 -40.06 -43.79 -20.03
N THR A 176 -39.59 -42.64 -19.54
CA THR A 176 -39.05 -42.49 -18.18
C THR A 176 -40.17 -41.97 -17.25
N PRO A 177 -40.16 -42.31 -15.95
CA PRO A 177 -41.24 -41.93 -15.04
C PRO A 177 -41.28 -40.40 -14.79
N PRO A 178 -42.46 -39.83 -14.54
CA PRO A 178 -42.60 -38.39 -14.34
C PRO A 178 -41.90 -37.93 -13.06
N ARG A 179 -41.09 -36.87 -13.19
CA ARG A 179 -40.50 -36.15 -12.05
C ARG A 179 -41.64 -35.46 -11.26
N PRO A 180 -41.68 -35.55 -9.91
CA PRO A 180 -42.71 -34.87 -9.13
C PRO A 180 -42.63 -33.34 -9.33
N PRO A 181 -43.78 -32.62 -9.22
CA PRO A 181 -43.80 -31.18 -9.38
C PRO A 181 -42.90 -30.49 -8.35
N ALA A 182 -42.25 -29.41 -8.75
CA ALA A 182 -41.42 -28.62 -7.84
C ALA A 182 -42.30 -28.03 -6.73
N SER A 183 -41.98 -28.36 -5.48
CA SER A 183 -42.58 -27.69 -4.32
C SER A 183 -42.26 -26.21 -4.36
N ALA A 184 -43.20 -25.38 -3.89
CA ALA A 184 -42.95 -23.96 -3.68
C ALA A 184 -41.75 -23.79 -2.73
N PRO A 185 -40.89 -22.78 -2.94
CA PRO A 185 -39.78 -22.52 -2.03
C PRO A 185 -40.33 -22.28 -0.61
N PRO A 186 -39.69 -22.84 0.44
CA PRO A 186 -40.17 -22.66 1.80
C PRO A 186 -40.22 -21.17 2.17
N PRO A 187 -41.19 -20.72 2.98
CA PRO A 187 -41.31 -19.32 3.37
C PRO A 187 -40.02 -18.88 4.08
N GLN A 188 -39.42 -17.77 3.64
CA GLN A 188 -38.22 -17.24 4.27
C GLN A 188 -38.52 -16.90 5.75
N PRO A 189 -37.66 -17.30 6.70
CA PRO A 189 -37.93 -17.14 8.12
C PRO A 189 -38.00 -15.66 8.47
N SER A 190 -39.12 -15.25 9.05
CA SER A 190 -39.32 -13.89 9.54
C SER A 190 -39.09 -13.81 11.05
N ILE A 191 -38.64 -12.64 11.52
CA ILE A 191 -38.42 -12.38 12.94
C ILE A 191 -39.80 -12.10 13.60
N THR A 192 -40.53 -13.17 13.92
CA THR A 192 -41.86 -13.13 14.57
C THR A 192 -41.74 -12.70 16.03
N GLN A 193 -42.83 -12.24 16.66
CA GLN A 193 -42.80 -11.78 18.06
C GLN A 193 -42.27 -12.85 19.03
N GLN A 194 -42.81 -14.07 18.96
CA GLN A 194 -42.33 -15.21 19.77
C GLN A 194 -40.85 -15.51 19.54
N THR A 195 -40.37 -15.39 18.30
CA THR A 195 -38.95 -15.53 17.97
C THR A 195 -38.10 -14.39 18.56
N ARG A 196 -38.61 -13.14 18.57
CA ARG A 196 -37.92 -11.98 19.15
C ARG A 196 -37.69 -12.18 20.65
N ASP A 197 -38.73 -12.58 21.37
CA ASP A 197 -38.68 -12.68 22.82
C ASP A 197 -37.75 -13.83 23.26
N ALA A 198 -37.77 -14.96 22.55
CA ALA A 198 -36.80 -16.04 22.73
C ALA A 198 -35.36 -15.61 22.41
N VAL A 199 -35.12 -14.90 21.29
CA VAL A 199 -33.78 -14.39 20.91
C VAL A 199 -33.25 -13.40 21.96
N LEU A 200 -34.11 -12.62 22.60
CA LEU A 200 -33.71 -11.67 23.64
C LEU A 200 -33.37 -12.32 24.99
N SER A 201 -33.77 -13.57 25.24
CA SER A 201 -33.47 -14.29 26.48
C SER A 201 -32.20 -15.16 26.43
N TRP A 202 -31.36 -15.02 25.40
CA TRP A 202 -30.11 -15.78 25.27
C TRP A 202 -28.92 -15.11 25.97
N ASP A 203 -27.90 -15.90 26.30
CA ASP A 203 -26.65 -15.42 26.90
C ASP A 203 -25.73 -14.73 25.86
N TRP A 204 -26.12 -13.52 25.46
CA TRP A 204 -25.33 -12.68 24.57
C TRP A 204 -23.92 -12.36 25.10
N PRO A 205 -23.68 -12.15 26.42
CA PRO A 205 -22.35 -12.12 26.98
C PRO A 205 -21.49 -13.35 26.63
N ALA A 206 -22.01 -14.58 26.72
CA ALA A 206 -21.27 -15.78 26.35
C ALA A 206 -20.93 -15.82 24.85
N ILE A 207 -21.86 -15.55 23.92
CA ILE A 207 -21.51 -15.63 22.49
C ILE A 207 -20.53 -14.54 22.05
N PHE A 208 -20.52 -13.36 22.69
CA PHE A 208 -19.55 -12.30 22.37
C PHE A 208 -18.24 -12.37 23.18
N SER A 209 -18.20 -13.13 24.27
CA SER A 209 -16.99 -13.44 25.03
C SER A 209 -15.84 -13.94 24.14
N PRO A 210 -14.61 -13.39 24.27
CA PRO A 210 -13.43 -13.96 23.61
C PRO A 210 -12.84 -15.19 24.31
N ALA A 211 -13.45 -15.72 25.39
CA ALA A 211 -13.09 -17.02 25.98
C ALA A 211 -13.82 -18.15 25.26
N VAL A 212 -15.10 -17.93 24.90
CA VAL A 212 -15.82 -18.75 23.92
C VAL A 212 -15.10 -18.63 22.59
N THR A 213 -14.24 -19.62 22.36
CA THR A 213 -13.44 -19.78 21.15
C THR A 213 -14.18 -20.77 20.25
N PRO A 214 -15.11 -20.31 19.38
CA PRO A 214 -15.70 -21.19 18.39
C PRO A 214 -14.59 -21.78 17.51
N GLY A 215 -14.84 -22.96 16.94
CA GLY A 215 -13.98 -23.53 15.90
C GLY A 215 -13.61 -22.47 14.85
N PRO A 216 -12.34 -22.39 14.44
CA PRO A 216 -11.75 -21.20 13.84
C PRO A 216 -12.60 -20.65 12.70
N LEU A 217 -12.87 -19.34 12.67
CA LEU A 217 -13.79 -18.80 11.68
C LEU A 217 -13.18 -18.78 10.27
N LEU A 218 -14.03 -19.13 9.29
CA LEU A 218 -13.75 -19.13 7.87
C LEU A 218 -13.39 -17.70 7.41
N ARG A 219 -12.13 -17.47 7.00
CA ARG A 219 -11.59 -16.13 6.70
C ARG A 219 -12.03 -15.51 5.37
N ARG A 220 -12.47 -16.34 4.42
CA ARG A 220 -12.88 -15.95 3.06
C ARG A 220 -14.08 -16.81 2.69
N ILE A 221 -15.11 -16.22 2.11
CA ILE A 221 -16.33 -16.95 1.75
C ILE A 221 -16.15 -17.54 0.34
N PRO A 222 -16.16 -18.88 0.16
CA PRO A 222 -16.02 -19.51 -1.15
C PRO A 222 -17.09 -19.00 -2.12
N PRO A 223 -16.75 -18.70 -3.39
CA PRO A 223 -17.68 -18.16 -4.39
C PRO A 223 -19.04 -18.85 -4.42
N ARG A 224 -19.03 -20.19 -4.41
CA ARG A 224 -20.22 -21.06 -4.50
C ARG A 224 -21.25 -20.86 -3.37
N ILE A 225 -20.87 -20.32 -2.21
CA ILE A 225 -21.77 -20.15 -1.06
C ILE A 225 -22.09 -18.69 -0.73
N ARG A 226 -21.48 -17.72 -1.41
CA ARG A 226 -21.72 -16.28 -1.18
C ARG A 226 -23.19 -15.86 -1.32
N PRO A 227 -23.97 -16.34 -2.32
CA PRO A 227 -25.39 -15.97 -2.42
C PRO A 227 -26.19 -16.45 -1.20
N LEU A 228 -26.00 -17.71 -0.80
CA LEU A 228 -26.70 -18.32 0.33
C LEU A 228 -26.35 -17.62 1.66
N VAL A 229 -25.08 -17.25 1.86
CA VAL A 229 -24.65 -16.46 3.03
C VAL A 229 -25.28 -15.06 3.02
N LEU A 230 -25.40 -14.43 1.84
CA LEU A 230 -26.05 -13.13 1.70
C LEU A 230 -27.57 -13.21 1.97
N ASP A 231 -28.27 -14.26 1.52
CA ASP A 231 -29.67 -14.51 1.89
C ASP A 231 -29.85 -14.60 3.43
N GLY A 232 -28.90 -15.25 4.11
CA GLY A 232 -28.86 -15.29 5.58
C GLY A 232 -28.73 -13.88 6.20
N LEU A 233 -27.86 -13.04 5.67
CA LEU A 233 -27.67 -11.65 6.14
C LEU A 233 -28.86 -10.74 5.80
N LEU A 234 -29.59 -11.03 4.72
CA LEU A 234 -30.76 -10.26 4.31
C LEU A 234 -31.93 -10.40 5.29
N ILE A 235 -32.02 -11.47 6.09
CA ILE A 235 -33.08 -11.64 7.10
C ILE A 235 -33.04 -10.49 8.15
N PRO A 236 -31.97 -10.30 8.95
CA PRO A 236 -31.91 -9.20 9.90
C PRO A 236 -31.85 -7.83 9.20
N LEU A 237 -31.17 -7.70 8.05
CA LEU A 237 -31.05 -6.40 7.37
C LEU A 237 -32.39 -5.90 6.79
N ARG A 238 -33.22 -6.77 6.20
CA ARG A 238 -34.58 -6.40 5.78
C ARG A 238 -35.47 -6.07 6.98
N ARG A 239 -35.33 -6.80 8.09
CA ARG A 239 -36.05 -6.49 9.34
C ARG A 239 -35.68 -5.11 9.88
N LEU A 240 -34.40 -4.75 9.89
CA LEU A 240 -33.90 -3.44 10.36
C LEU A 240 -34.19 -2.28 9.41
N ALA A 241 -34.44 -2.55 8.11
CA ALA A 241 -34.92 -1.53 7.17
C ALA A 241 -36.35 -1.06 7.48
N VAL A 242 -37.19 -1.90 8.11
CA VAL A 242 -38.57 -1.56 8.52
C VAL A 242 -38.63 -1.19 10.01
N HIS A 243 -38.00 -1.98 10.87
CA HIS A 243 -38.01 -1.81 12.32
C HIS A 243 -36.62 -1.42 12.82
N ARG A 244 -36.24 -0.16 12.57
CA ARG A 244 -34.87 0.37 12.81
C ARG A 244 -34.30 0.15 14.22
N LYS A 245 -35.14 0.01 15.26
CA LYS A 245 -34.74 -0.26 16.66
C LYS A 245 -34.96 -1.71 17.11
N ASP A 246 -35.11 -2.69 16.20
CA ASP A 246 -35.34 -4.08 16.63
C ASP A 246 -34.07 -4.72 17.23
N ARG A 247 -34.10 -4.96 18.55
CA ARG A 247 -32.96 -5.45 19.34
C ARG A 247 -32.51 -6.85 18.90
N SER A 248 -33.46 -7.75 18.62
CA SER A 248 -33.16 -9.14 18.23
C SER A 248 -32.45 -9.21 16.87
N ALA A 249 -32.89 -8.42 15.89
CA ALA A 249 -32.30 -8.38 14.56
C ALA A 249 -30.85 -7.81 14.58
N HIS A 250 -30.56 -6.84 15.46
CA HIS A 250 -29.20 -6.37 15.71
C HIS A 250 -28.30 -7.47 16.27
N LEU A 251 -28.76 -8.21 17.29
CA LEU A 251 -27.97 -9.27 17.94
C LEU A 251 -27.71 -10.45 16.99
N ILE A 252 -28.71 -10.86 16.21
CA ILE A 252 -28.58 -11.87 15.14
C ILE A 252 -27.55 -11.42 14.09
N LEU A 253 -27.60 -10.17 13.63
CA LEU A 253 -26.65 -9.63 12.66
C LEU A 253 -25.20 -9.61 13.20
N LEU A 254 -25.04 -9.25 14.48
CA LEU A 254 -23.71 -9.18 15.10
C LEU A 254 -23.11 -10.58 15.32
N ALA A 255 -23.91 -11.56 15.77
CA ALA A 255 -23.45 -12.92 16.03
C ALA A 255 -23.36 -13.83 14.79
N PHE A 256 -23.88 -13.40 13.63
CA PHE A 256 -23.92 -14.18 12.40
C PHE A 256 -22.61 -14.94 12.07
N PRO A 257 -21.39 -14.36 12.20
CA PRO A 257 -20.14 -15.10 11.93
C PRO A 257 -19.94 -16.31 12.85
N LYS A 258 -20.25 -16.20 14.16
CA LYS A 258 -20.14 -17.31 15.11
C LYS A 258 -21.25 -18.35 14.93
N LEU A 259 -22.44 -17.95 14.49
CA LEU A 259 -23.52 -18.88 14.19
C LEU A 259 -23.21 -19.71 12.93
N VAL A 260 -22.73 -19.05 11.86
CA VAL A 260 -22.77 -19.56 10.47
C VAL A 260 -21.40 -19.86 9.84
N LEU A 261 -20.34 -19.11 10.17
CA LEU A 261 -19.05 -19.14 9.46
C LEU A 261 -17.94 -19.93 10.22
N ARG A 262 -18.34 -20.93 11.01
CA ARG A 262 -17.43 -21.80 11.77
C ARG A 262 -16.80 -22.87 10.87
N LEU A 263 -15.50 -23.13 11.06
CA LEU A 263 -14.85 -24.32 10.50
C LEU A 263 -15.17 -25.57 11.34
N PRO A 264 -15.16 -26.77 10.72
CA PRO A 264 -15.28 -28.04 11.43
C PRO A 264 -14.20 -28.22 12.51
N ILE A 265 -14.55 -28.94 13.58
CA ILE A 265 -13.59 -29.43 14.57
C ILE A 265 -12.79 -30.58 13.94
N ALA A 266 -11.49 -30.66 14.25
CA ALA A 266 -10.50 -31.50 13.55
C ALA A 266 -10.73 -33.02 13.59
N SER A 267 -11.77 -33.49 14.28
CA SER A 267 -12.22 -34.88 14.32
C SER A 267 -13.22 -35.26 13.21
N THR A 268 -13.59 -34.33 12.32
CA THR A 268 -14.64 -34.55 11.32
C THR A 268 -14.11 -34.54 9.88
N THR A 269 -14.63 -35.45 9.05
CA THR A 269 -14.26 -35.63 7.63
C THR A 269 -14.96 -34.65 6.67
N GLN A 270 -15.77 -33.73 7.18
CA GLN A 270 -16.50 -32.76 6.36
C GLN A 270 -15.61 -31.59 5.94
N SER A 271 -15.80 -31.11 4.71
CA SER A 271 -15.09 -29.92 4.24
C SER A 271 -15.65 -28.64 4.86
N ALA A 272 -14.79 -27.65 5.06
CA ALA A 272 -15.15 -26.31 5.55
C ALA A 272 -16.40 -25.72 4.85
N THR A 273 -16.45 -25.86 3.52
CA THR A 273 -17.56 -25.38 2.69
C THR A 273 -18.85 -26.14 2.99
N ALA A 274 -18.80 -27.46 3.18
CA ALA A 274 -19.98 -28.26 3.53
C ALA A 274 -20.52 -27.88 4.92
N THR A 275 -19.65 -27.76 5.93
CA THR A 275 -20.03 -27.34 7.29
C THR A 275 -20.69 -25.96 7.29
N CYS A 276 -20.09 -24.97 6.61
CA CYS A 276 -20.70 -23.64 6.47
C CYS A 276 -22.03 -23.70 5.70
N THR A 277 -22.12 -24.47 4.60
CA THR A 277 -23.37 -24.61 3.82
C THR A 277 -24.51 -25.17 4.68
N ALA A 278 -24.24 -26.20 5.48
CA ALA A 278 -25.22 -26.76 6.41
C ALA A 278 -25.63 -25.74 7.48
N ALA A 279 -24.69 -24.98 8.05
CA ALA A 279 -24.99 -23.94 9.03
C ALA A 279 -25.86 -22.81 8.44
N VAL A 280 -25.58 -22.37 7.20
CA VAL A 280 -26.43 -21.38 6.51
C VAL A 280 -27.83 -21.95 6.25
N HIS A 281 -27.97 -23.21 5.80
CA HIS A 281 -29.30 -23.80 5.60
C HIS A 281 -30.10 -23.91 6.90
N ARG A 282 -29.48 -24.29 8.02
CA ARG A 282 -30.11 -24.28 9.35
C ARG A 282 -30.55 -22.86 9.76
N PHE A 283 -29.72 -21.86 9.48
CA PHE A 283 -30.05 -20.45 9.70
C PHE A 283 -31.24 -19.99 8.83
N LEU A 284 -31.28 -20.40 7.57
CA LEU A 284 -32.39 -20.15 6.63
C LEU A 284 -33.67 -20.96 6.94
N ARG A 285 -33.61 -21.93 7.86
CA ARG A 285 -34.78 -22.62 8.44
C ARG A 285 -35.22 -22.06 9.79
N GLY A 286 -34.54 -21.05 10.32
CA GLY A 286 -34.85 -20.44 11.62
C GLY A 286 -34.33 -21.21 12.85
N GLU A 287 -33.43 -22.18 12.67
CA GLU A 287 -32.83 -22.99 13.75
C GLU A 287 -31.79 -22.20 14.59
N TRP A 288 -32.02 -20.91 14.81
CA TRP A 288 -31.03 -20.00 15.39
C TRP A 288 -30.66 -20.36 16.82
N LEU A 289 -31.60 -20.86 17.63
CA LEU A 289 -31.32 -21.37 18.98
C LEU A 289 -30.33 -22.54 18.93
N ALA A 290 -30.56 -23.52 18.05
CA ALA A 290 -29.67 -24.67 17.95
C ALA A 290 -28.27 -24.25 17.44
N LEU A 291 -28.19 -23.33 16.47
CA LEU A 291 -26.91 -22.76 16.03
C LEU A 291 -26.19 -21.95 17.12
N PHE A 292 -26.95 -21.30 18.01
CA PHE A 292 -26.44 -20.57 19.17
C PHE A 292 -25.88 -21.53 20.23
N THR A 293 -26.65 -22.55 20.61
CA THR A 293 -26.20 -23.64 21.50
C THR A 293 -24.97 -24.34 20.92
N ASP A 294 -24.94 -24.66 19.63
CA ASP A 294 -23.77 -25.23 18.96
C ASP A 294 -22.53 -24.30 19.04
N ALA A 295 -22.73 -22.98 19.10
CA ALA A 295 -21.65 -21.98 19.13
C ALA A 295 -21.12 -21.73 20.55
N THR A 296 -21.95 -21.85 21.58
CA THR A 296 -21.54 -21.73 23.00
C THR A 296 -21.07 -23.07 23.59
N ALA A 297 -21.60 -24.21 23.14
CA ALA A 297 -21.24 -25.55 23.62
C ALA A 297 -19.83 -26.02 23.20
N ALA A 298 -19.19 -25.37 22.23
CA ALA A 298 -17.79 -25.64 21.83
C ALA A 298 -16.73 -25.21 22.89
N SER A 299 -17.17 -24.93 24.12
CA SER A 299 -16.37 -24.37 25.21
C SER A 299 -15.66 -25.46 26.01
N THR A 300 -14.56 -26.00 25.47
CA THR A 300 -13.61 -26.82 26.24
C THR A 300 -12.18 -26.38 25.94
N PRO A 301 -11.39 -25.93 26.93
CA PRO A 301 -10.04 -25.45 26.69
C PRO A 301 -9.11 -26.61 26.34
N ALA A 302 -8.53 -26.59 25.13
CA ALA A 302 -7.54 -27.57 24.69
C ALA A 302 -6.20 -27.36 25.42
N SER A 303 -6.08 -27.92 26.63
CA SER A 303 -4.91 -27.81 27.48
C SER A 303 -3.72 -28.62 26.96
N ARG A 304 -2.71 -27.92 26.40
CA ARG A 304 -1.35 -28.45 26.22
C ARG A 304 -0.34 -27.45 26.79
N PRO A 305 0.21 -27.66 28.00
CA PRO A 305 1.34 -26.89 28.47
C PRO A 305 2.59 -27.26 27.66
N ALA A 306 3.19 -26.29 26.98
CA ALA A 306 4.50 -26.46 26.34
C ALA A 306 5.60 -26.08 27.34
N THR A 307 6.63 -26.91 27.48
CA THR A 307 7.76 -26.61 28.38
C THR A 307 8.60 -25.46 27.81
N LEU A 308 9.16 -24.62 28.68
CA LEU A 308 9.83 -23.35 28.32
C LEU A 308 10.90 -23.48 27.23
N SER A 309 11.66 -24.59 27.20
CA SER A 309 12.64 -24.88 26.14
C SER A 309 11.97 -25.12 24.77
N SER A 310 10.91 -25.93 24.72
CA SER A 310 10.15 -26.18 23.49
C SER A 310 9.41 -24.95 22.96
N ALA A 311 9.04 -24.02 23.85
CA ALA A 311 8.23 -22.85 23.52
C ALA A 311 8.92 -21.90 22.53
N ARG A 312 10.22 -21.62 22.67
CA ARG A 312 10.96 -20.72 21.75
C ARG A 312 11.07 -21.27 20.33
N SER A 313 11.41 -22.55 20.18
CA SER A 313 11.44 -23.22 18.86
C SER A 313 10.03 -23.26 18.21
N THR A 314 9.01 -23.54 19.02
CA THR A 314 7.60 -23.52 18.57
C THR A 314 7.16 -22.12 18.14
N ALA A 315 7.55 -21.07 18.87
CA ALA A 315 7.22 -19.68 18.54
C ALA A 315 7.87 -19.22 17.22
N MET A 316 9.16 -19.50 17.01
CA MET A 316 9.85 -19.25 15.74
C MET A 316 9.16 -19.98 14.58
N THR A 317 8.87 -21.27 14.76
CA THR A 317 8.19 -22.09 13.75
C THR A 317 6.79 -21.56 13.43
N ALA A 318 6.04 -21.13 14.44
CA ALA A 318 4.73 -20.50 14.26
C ALA A 318 4.80 -19.13 13.55
N ARG A 319 5.87 -18.36 13.80
CA ARG A 319 6.20 -17.08 13.14
C ARG A 319 6.43 -17.29 11.64
N LEU A 320 7.32 -18.21 11.28
CA LEU A 320 7.62 -18.58 9.89
C LEU A 320 6.39 -19.14 9.17
N ASN A 321 5.65 -20.06 9.79
CA ASN A 321 4.42 -20.62 9.22
C ASN A 321 3.30 -19.57 9.09
N ARG A 322 3.28 -18.50 9.92
CA ARG A 322 2.38 -17.35 9.73
C ARG A 322 2.81 -16.48 8.55
N ALA A 323 4.12 -16.23 8.40
CA ALA A 323 4.67 -15.49 7.26
C ALA A 323 4.38 -16.19 5.93
N LYS A 324 4.67 -17.49 5.81
CA LYS A 324 4.39 -18.27 4.59
C LYS A 324 2.90 -18.27 4.22
N ARG A 325 1.99 -18.43 5.21
CA ARG A 325 0.53 -18.33 5.00
C ARG A 325 0.06 -16.99 4.44
N PHE A 326 0.71 -15.87 4.76
CA PHE A 326 0.42 -14.58 4.13
C PHE A 326 1.00 -14.50 2.70
N ALA A 327 2.20 -15.03 2.47
CA ALA A 327 2.84 -15.07 1.14
C ALA A 327 2.10 -15.95 0.13
N HIS A 328 1.55 -17.11 0.54
CA HIS A 328 0.65 -17.93 -0.31
C HIS A 328 -0.61 -17.16 -0.75
N CYS A 329 -1.02 -16.14 0.02
CA CYS A 329 -2.12 -15.22 -0.31
C CYS A 329 -1.67 -13.91 -1.00
N ALA A 330 -0.39 -13.80 -1.40
CA ALA A 330 0.26 -12.59 -1.93
C ALA A 330 0.23 -11.35 -1.00
N ASP A 331 0.04 -11.51 0.31
CA ASP A 331 0.05 -10.43 1.30
C ASP A 331 1.47 -10.21 1.86
N TRP A 332 2.37 -9.70 1.00
CA TRP A 332 3.82 -9.61 1.26
C TRP A 332 4.17 -8.73 2.46
N SER A 333 3.45 -7.62 2.65
CA SER A 333 3.66 -6.72 3.78
C SER A 333 3.32 -7.38 5.11
N ARG A 334 2.32 -8.29 5.13
CA ARG A 334 2.03 -9.13 6.32
C ARG A 334 2.88 -10.37 6.44
N SER A 335 3.44 -10.88 5.34
CA SER A 335 4.46 -11.91 5.42
C SER A 335 5.66 -11.37 6.21
N LEU A 336 6.16 -10.18 5.85
CA LEU A 336 7.17 -9.47 6.62
C LEU A 336 6.68 -9.12 8.04
N GLY A 337 5.53 -8.46 8.18
CA GLY A 337 4.96 -8.08 9.49
C GLY A 337 4.61 -9.27 10.41
N ALA A 338 4.64 -10.51 9.91
CA ALA A 338 4.57 -11.72 10.72
C ALA A 338 5.96 -12.20 11.19
N LEU A 339 7.02 -12.01 10.39
CA LEU A 339 8.42 -12.21 10.80
C LEU A 339 8.83 -11.17 11.86
N GLU A 340 8.37 -9.93 11.69
CA GLU A 340 8.68 -8.80 12.57
C GLU A 340 7.75 -8.64 13.77
N ALA A 341 6.79 -9.56 13.95
CA ALA A 341 5.83 -9.49 15.04
C ALA A 341 6.54 -9.63 16.39
N GLY A 342 6.72 -8.49 17.07
CA GLY A 342 7.23 -8.44 18.44
C GLY A 342 6.33 -9.21 19.43
N GLU A 343 6.90 -9.57 20.56
CA GLU A 343 6.22 -10.41 21.55
C GLU A 343 5.01 -9.68 22.17
N LEU A 344 3.96 -10.46 22.47
CA LEU A 344 2.86 -9.98 23.29
C LEU A 344 3.37 -9.83 24.72
N ALA A 345 2.95 -8.77 25.41
CA ALA A 345 3.30 -8.61 26.81
C ALA A 345 2.77 -9.81 27.62
N PRO A 346 3.56 -10.36 28.57
CA PRO A 346 3.11 -11.49 29.38
C PRO A 346 1.87 -11.09 30.19
N SER A 347 0.91 -12.01 30.33
CA SER A 347 -0.31 -11.73 31.08
C SER A 347 -0.05 -11.84 32.58
N THR A 348 0.43 -10.74 33.15
CA THR A 348 0.67 -10.56 34.59
C THR A 348 -0.29 -9.51 35.16
N PRO A 349 -0.46 -9.44 36.50
CA PRO A 349 -1.14 -8.32 37.15
C PRO A 349 -0.57 -6.97 36.74
N ASP A 350 0.75 -6.83 36.58
CA ASP A 350 1.40 -5.59 36.18
C ASP A 350 0.97 -5.15 34.76
N THR A 351 0.86 -6.10 33.82
CA THR A 351 0.31 -5.83 32.48
C THR A 351 -1.13 -5.34 32.57
N ILE A 352 -1.96 -5.91 33.43
CA ILE A 352 -3.36 -5.50 33.62
C ILE A 352 -3.44 -4.09 34.24
N THR A 353 -2.68 -3.81 35.30
CA THR A 353 -2.55 -2.49 35.92
C THR A 353 -2.05 -1.45 34.93
N ALA A 354 -1.05 -1.79 34.11
CA ALA A 354 -0.53 -0.90 33.06
C ALA A 354 -1.54 -0.66 31.93
N LEU A 355 -2.42 -1.63 31.61
CA LEU A 355 -3.54 -1.43 30.69
C LEU A 355 -4.65 -0.57 31.29
N GLN A 356 -4.96 -0.73 32.58
CA GLN A 356 -5.93 0.10 33.31
C GLN A 356 -5.45 1.57 33.36
N ALA A 357 -4.19 1.80 33.71
CA ALA A 357 -3.55 3.12 33.68
C ALA A 357 -3.44 3.76 32.27
N LYS A 358 -3.78 3.02 31.20
CA LYS A 358 -3.90 3.55 29.83
C LYS A 358 -5.34 3.85 29.41
N HIS A 359 -6.34 3.50 30.21
CA HIS A 359 -7.76 3.75 29.94
C HIS A 359 -8.39 4.48 31.14
N PRO A 360 -8.13 5.79 31.30
CA PRO A 360 -8.62 6.55 32.45
C PRO A 360 -10.16 6.63 32.49
N PRO A 361 -10.74 6.82 33.69
CA PRO A 361 -12.17 7.09 33.86
C PRO A 361 -12.58 8.39 33.16
N ALA A 362 -13.88 8.60 33.00
CA ALA A 362 -14.43 9.87 32.52
C ALA A 362 -14.16 10.97 33.57
N MET A 363 -13.32 11.96 33.23
CA MET A 363 -12.99 13.06 34.15
C MET A 363 -14.11 14.11 34.29
N ALA A 364 -14.92 14.27 33.24
CA ALA A 364 -16.12 15.10 33.25
C ALA A 364 -17.29 14.31 32.65
N PRO A 365 -18.51 14.40 33.23
CA PRO A 365 -19.70 13.87 32.59
C PRO A 365 -19.99 14.64 31.30
N ILE A 366 -20.57 13.96 30.33
CA ILE A 366 -21.15 14.62 29.15
C ILE A 366 -22.51 15.19 29.58
N PRO A 367 -22.89 16.42 29.18
CA PRO A 367 -24.12 17.06 29.67
C PRO A 367 -25.37 16.20 29.43
N GLU A 368 -26.28 16.17 30.39
CA GLU A 368 -27.42 15.23 30.44
C GLU A 368 -28.40 15.36 29.26
N TRP A 369 -28.41 16.50 28.56
CA TRP A 369 -29.21 16.77 27.37
C TRP A 369 -28.55 16.31 26.05
N VAL A 370 -27.28 15.88 26.05
CA VAL A 370 -26.61 15.31 24.86
C VAL A 370 -27.27 14.00 24.39
N PRO A 371 -27.72 13.10 25.29
CA PRO A 371 -28.69 12.04 24.96
C PRO A 371 -29.84 12.47 24.05
N ASP A 372 -30.42 13.66 24.25
CA ASP A 372 -31.58 14.15 23.49
C ASP A 372 -31.24 15.05 22.29
N PHE A 373 -29.95 15.34 22.05
CA PHE A 373 -29.55 16.20 20.94
C PHE A 373 -30.02 15.63 19.59
N THR A 374 -30.71 16.48 18.82
CA THR A 374 -31.16 16.18 17.45
C THR A 374 -30.37 17.05 16.48
N ALA A 375 -29.64 16.42 15.57
CA ALA A 375 -28.96 17.12 14.48
C ALA A 375 -29.92 17.32 13.31
N THR A 376 -30.00 18.54 12.80
CA THR A 376 -30.71 18.87 11.55
C THR A 376 -30.02 18.24 10.32
N ASP A 377 -28.69 18.28 10.30
CA ASP A 377 -27.88 18.01 9.11
C ASP A 377 -27.07 16.71 9.24
N VAL A 378 -27.77 15.59 9.55
CA VAL A 378 -27.15 14.26 9.60
C VAL A 378 -26.62 13.89 8.20
N PRO A 379 -25.34 13.48 8.04
CA PRO A 379 -24.75 13.20 6.74
C PRO A 379 -25.47 12.06 6.02
N GLN A 380 -25.76 12.27 4.74
CA GLN A 380 -26.37 11.26 3.87
C GLN A 380 -25.29 10.43 3.17
N LEU A 381 -25.22 9.14 3.48
CA LEU A 381 -24.31 8.20 2.83
C LEU A 381 -24.90 7.70 1.50
N THR A 382 -24.04 7.27 0.58
CA THR A 382 -24.46 6.78 -0.74
C THR A 382 -23.91 5.38 -1.04
N VAL A 383 -24.58 4.63 -1.93
CA VAL A 383 -24.11 3.29 -2.35
C VAL A 383 -22.70 3.34 -2.98
N PRO A 384 -22.33 4.30 -3.86
CA PRO A 384 -20.96 4.41 -4.37
C PRO A 384 -19.92 4.69 -3.27
N LEU A 385 -20.27 5.48 -2.24
CA LEU A 385 -19.41 5.74 -1.09
C LEU A 385 -19.18 4.46 -0.26
N LEU A 386 -20.24 3.71 0.05
CA LEU A 386 -20.16 2.44 0.79
C LEU A 386 -19.38 1.37 -0.01
N HIS A 387 -19.60 1.29 -1.32
CA HIS A 387 -18.83 0.41 -2.22
C HIS A 387 -17.35 0.76 -2.21
N SER A 388 -17.02 2.05 -2.35
CA SER A 388 -15.64 2.55 -2.26
C SER A 388 -15.01 2.27 -0.88
N ALA A 389 -15.76 2.49 0.21
CA ALA A 389 -15.32 2.19 1.57
C ALA A 389 -15.00 0.70 1.75
N LEU A 390 -15.91 -0.21 1.36
CA LEU A 390 -15.71 -1.67 1.37
C LEU A 390 -14.54 -2.11 0.47
N ARG A 391 -14.47 -1.59 -0.76
CA ARG A 391 -13.45 -1.95 -1.75
C ARG A 391 -12.05 -1.54 -1.28
N SER A 392 -11.93 -0.37 -0.66
CA SER A 392 -10.67 0.21 -0.17
C SER A 392 -10.33 -0.10 1.29
N ALA A 393 -11.23 -0.73 2.06
CA ALA A 393 -10.97 -1.08 3.45
C ALA A 393 -9.77 -2.05 3.57
N PRO A 394 -8.87 -1.86 4.57
CA PRO A 394 -7.73 -2.74 4.79
C PRO A 394 -8.18 -4.19 5.02
N ARG A 395 -7.84 -5.07 4.09
CA ARG A 395 -8.17 -6.50 4.15
C ARG A 395 -7.50 -7.18 5.35
N GLY A 396 -8.07 -8.26 5.87
CA GLY A 396 -7.38 -9.20 6.77
C GLY A 396 -6.94 -8.61 8.12
N THR A 397 -7.59 -7.55 8.58
CA THR A 397 -7.48 -7.07 9.97
C THR A 397 -7.94 -8.17 10.94
N ALA A 398 -7.58 -8.05 12.21
CA ALA A 398 -8.20 -8.88 13.24
C ALA A 398 -9.72 -8.58 13.34
N ALA A 399 -10.50 -9.58 13.73
CA ALA A 399 -11.93 -9.42 14.00
C ALA A 399 -12.17 -8.89 15.42
N GLY A 400 -13.26 -8.15 15.60
CA GLY A 400 -13.79 -7.80 16.92
C GLY A 400 -14.37 -9.03 17.66
N PRO A 401 -14.89 -8.83 18.89
CA PRO A 401 -15.48 -9.88 19.73
C PRO A 401 -16.50 -10.80 19.04
N SER A 402 -17.29 -10.31 18.08
CA SER A 402 -18.26 -11.08 17.30
C SER A 402 -17.66 -11.96 16.20
N GLY A 403 -16.39 -11.76 15.83
CA GLY A 403 -15.74 -12.52 14.76
C GLY A 403 -16.00 -12.01 13.34
N TRP A 404 -16.70 -10.89 13.15
CA TRP A 404 -16.84 -10.24 11.84
C TRP A 404 -15.47 -9.84 11.26
N LEU A 405 -15.21 -10.26 10.02
CA LEU A 405 -14.11 -9.78 9.19
C LEU A 405 -14.63 -8.89 8.07
N ILE A 406 -13.83 -7.91 7.66
CA ILE A 406 -14.13 -7.10 6.47
C ILE A 406 -14.20 -7.97 5.21
N GLU A 407 -13.44 -9.07 5.15
CA GLU A 407 -13.53 -10.12 4.14
C GLU A 407 -14.96 -10.66 3.97
N HIS A 408 -15.70 -10.89 5.05
CA HIS A 408 -17.06 -11.44 4.99
C HIS A 408 -18.02 -10.46 4.29
N LEU A 409 -17.93 -9.17 4.65
CA LEU A 409 -18.73 -8.11 4.02
C LEU A 409 -18.31 -7.86 2.56
N ARG A 410 -17.01 -7.99 2.26
CA ARG A 410 -16.50 -7.84 0.88
C ARG A 410 -16.93 -9.00 -0.01
N ASP A 411 -16.75 -10.24 0.44
CA ASP A 411 -17.08 -11.43 -0.33
C ASP A 411 -18.60 -11.54 -0.57
N THR A 412 -19.45 -11.05 0.34
CA THR A 412 -20.90 -10.98 0.12
C THR A 412 -21.29 -9.77 -0.75
N PHE A 413 -21.16 -8.55 -0.24
CA PHE A 413 -21.75 -7.36 -0.87
C PHE A 413 -21.03 -6.84 -2.12
N LEU A 414 -19.76 -7.18 -2.35
CA LEU A 414 -19.09 -6.80 -3.62
C LEU A 414 -19.35 -7.83 -4.73
N SER A 415 -19.68 -9.08 -4.39
CA SER A 415 -20.15 -10.09 -5.35
C SER A 415 -21.64 -9.92 -5.71
N CYS A 416 -22.46 -9.28 -4.87
CA CYS A 416 -23.85 -8.96 -5.19
C CYS A 416 -24.24 -7.55 -4.70
N GLN A 417 -23.98 -6.55 -5.55
CA GLN A 417 -24.06 -5.13 -5.19
C GLN A 417 -25.49 -4.58 -5.07
N THR A 418 -26.49 -5.30 -5.61
CA THR A 418 -27.92 -4.96 -5.51
C THR A 418 -28.43 -4.84 -4.08
N HIS A 419 -27.76 -5.48 -3.12
CA HIS A 419 -28.14 -5.50 -1.71
C HIS A 419 -27.34 -4.54 -0.81
N LEU A 420 -26.39 -3.79 -1.36
CA LEU A 420 -25.72 -2.68 -0.66
C LEU A 420 -26.69 -1.65 -0.04
N PRO A 421 -27.86 -1.30 -0.64
CA PRO A 421 -28.83 -0.40 -0.02
C PRO A 421 -29.31 -0.83 1.36
N HIS A 422 -29.41 -2.13 1.67
CA HIS A 422 -29.83 -2.58 3.00
C HIS A 422 -28.76 -2.33 4.08
N LEU A 423 -27.48 -2.53 3.75
CA LEU A 423 -26.36 -2.19 4.64
C LEU A 423 -26.20 -0.67 4.77
N LEU A 424 -26.44 0.08 3.68
CA LEU A 424 -26.47 1.53 3.69
C LEU A 424 -27.57 2.07 4.62
N GLN A 425 -28.79 1.50 4.57
CA GLN A 425 -29.90 1.92 5.42
C GLN A 425 -29.60 1.66 6.90
N LEU A 426 -28.99 0.53 7.25
CA LEU A 426 -28.54 0.26 8.63
C LEU A 426 -27.57 1.35 9.12
N PHE A 427 -26.59 1.72 8.28
CA PHE A 427 -25.63 2.77 8.59
C PHE A 427 -26.28 4.16 8.67
N GLN A 428 -27.25 4.48 7.82
CA GLN A 428 -27.98 5.74 7.88
C GLN A 428 -28.86 5.84 9.14
N ASN A 429 -29.48 4.73 9.56
CA ASN A 429 -30.21 4.63 10.83
C ASN A 429 -29.26 4.88 12.01
N TRP A 430 -28.09 4.26 12.04
CA TRP A 430 -27.10 4.49 13.10
C TRP A 430 -26.57 5.94 13.11
N LEU A 431 -26.41 6.58 11.95
CA LEU A 431 -26.06 8.02 11.89
C LEU A 431 -27.16 8.94 12.40
N GLN A 432 -28.43 8.52 12.35
CA GLN A 432 -29.55 9.22 13.00
C GLN A 432 -29.64 8.91 14.51
N GLY A 433 -28.83 7.98 15.02
CA GLY A 433 -28.84 7.54 16.41
C GLY A 433 -29.76 6.36 16.71
N ASP A 434 -30.30 5.67 15.69
CA ASP A 434 -31.21 4.53 15.84
C ASP A 434 -30.47 3.18 16.05
N LEU A 435 -29.66 3.10 17.11
CA LEU A 435 -29.14 1.85 17.66
C LEU A 435 -29.67 1.71 19.10
N PRO A 436 -30.37 0.60 19.47
CA PRO A 436 -30.89 0.44 20.83
C PRO A 436 -29.75 0.43 21.87
N LEU A 437 -29.93 1.18 22.96
CA LEU A 437 -28.87 1.41 23.95
C LEU A 437 -28.47 0.13 24.71
N GLU A 438 -29.34 -0.87 24.73
CA GLU A 438 -29.13 -2.17 25.38
C GLU A 438 -28.24 -3.09 24.54
N VAL A 439 -28.27 -2.96 23.21
CA VAL A 439 -27.37 -3.74 22.30
C VAL A 439 -26.10 -2.97 21.94
N ARG A 440 -26.10 -1.64 22.10
CA ARG A 440 -24.96 -0.74 21.92
C ARG A 440 -23.65 -1.27 22.53
N PRO A 441 -23.58 -1.82 23.77
CA PRO A 441 -22.33 -2.29 24.37
C PRO A 441 -21.58 -3.28 23.49
N TYR A 442 -22.28 -4.23 22.87
CA TYR A 442 -21.69 -5.27 22.01
C TYR A 442 -21.13 -4.70 20.70
N PHE A 443 -21.78 -3.70 20.10
CA PHE A 443 -21.24 -2.98 18.93
C PHE A 443 -20.08 -2.05 19.29
N THR A 444 -20.04 -1.53 20.53
CA THR A 444 -18.92 -0.70 20.99
C THR A 444 -17.72 -1.49 21.53
N ALA A 445 -17.90 -2.78 21.78
CA ALA A 445 -16.90 -3.66 22.38
C ALA A 445 -15.64 -3.81 21.51
N SER A 446 -14.53 -4.12 22.18
CA SER A 446 -13.26 -4.42 21.50
C SER A 446 -12.49 -5.54 22.20
N THR A 447 -11.78 -6.36 21.42
CA THR A 447 -10.75 -7.26 21.96
C THR A 447 -9.48 -6.44 22.22
N LEU A 448 -8.99 -6.41 23.45
CA LEU A 448 -7.81 -5.66 23.85
C LEU A 448 -6.56 -6.56 23.79
N VAL A 449 -5.52 -6.07 23.11
CA VAL A 449 -4.21 -6.74 23.00
C VAL A 449 -3.12 -5.85 23.58
N ALA A 450 -2.23 -6.43 24.39
CA ALA A 450 -1.04 -5.77 24.93
C ALA A 450 0.19 -6.12 24.08
N LEU A 451 0.69 -5.16 23.30
CA LEU A 451 1.98 -5.28 22.62
C LEU A 451 3.07 -4.81 23.57
N GLN A 452 4.16 -5.57 23.70
CA GLN A 452 5.32 -5.14 24.48
C GLN A 452 6.12 -4.08 23.69
N LYS A 453 6.54 -3.01 24.37
CA LYS A 453 7.42 -2.00 23.76
C LYS A 453 8.89 -2.45 23.85
N PRO A 454 9.75 -2.14 22.86
CA PRO A 454 11.18 -2.44 22.92
C PRO A 454 11.90 -1.82 24.13
N GLN A 455 11.46 -0.64 24.57
CA GLN A 455 12.00 0.09 25.74
C GLN A 455 11.24 -0.20 27.05
N GLY A 456 10.44 -1.27 27.10
CA GLY A 456 9.64 -1.62 28.27
C GLY A 456 8.26 -0.94 28.36
N GLY A 457 7.38 -1.56 29.13
CA GLY A 457 5.96 -1.20 29.23
C GLY A 457 5.13 -1.66 28.02
N VAL A 458 3.83 -1.37 28.06
CA VAL A 458 2.84 -1.88 27.08
C VAL A 458 2.31 -0.80 26.13
N ARG A 459 1.89 -1.21 24.94
CA ARG A 459 1.02 -0.46 24.03
C ARG A 459 -0.32 -1.24 23.91
N PRO A 460 -1.45 -0.68 24.39
CA PRO A 460 -2.76 -1.28 24.13
C PRO A 460 -3.11 -1.18 22.65
N ILE A 461 -3.86 -2.15 22.14
CA ILE A 461 -4.52 -2.12 20.83
C ILE A 461 -5.95 -2.63 21.02
N ALA A 462 -6.95 -1.78 20.76
CA ALA A 462 -8.35 -2.15 20.80
C ALA A 462 -8.83 -2.60 19.40
N ILE A 463 -9.28 -3.85 19.29
CA ILE A 463 -9.81 -4.43 18.05
C ILE A 463 -11.33 -4.38 18.12
N GLY A 464 -11.91 -3.27 17.67
CA GLY A 464 -13.35 -3.00 17.69
C GLY A 464 -14.13 -3.70 16.58
N GLU A 465 -15.46 -3.59 16.64
CA GLU A 465 -16.36 -4.25 15.70
C GLU A 465 -16.32 -3.70 14.27
N VAL A 466 -16.37 -4.63 13.30
CA VAL A 466 -16.17 -4.34 11.88
C VAL A 466 -17.28 -3.48 11.27
N LEU A 467 -18.53 -3.63 11.75
CA LEU A 467 -19.67 -2.85 11.24
C LEU A 467 -19.57 -1.36 11.64
N PRO A 468 -19.38 -0.98 12.92
CA PRO A 468 -19.07 0.40 13.30
C PRO A 468 -17.78 0.94 12.66
N HIS A 469 -16.69 0.16 12.59
CA HIS A 469 -15.46 0.62 11.92
C HIS A 469 -15.69 0.93 10.43
N LEU A 470 -16.52 0.16 9.73
CA LEU A 470 -16.91 0.46 8.35
C LEU A 470 -17.80 1.72 8.25
N LEU A 471 -18.66 1.98 9.24
CA LEU A 471 -19.42 3.23 9.33
C LEU A 471 -18.50 4.44 9.55
N SER A 472 -17.60 4.39 10.53
CA SER A 472 -16.57 5.42 10.75
C SER A 472 -15.74 5.69 9.49
N ARG A 473 -15.45 4.65 8.70
CA ARG A 473 -14.78 4.76 7.40
C ARG A 473 -15.66 5.46 6.35
N CYS A 474 -16.96 5.19 6.31
CA CYS A 474 -17.88 5.89 5.41
C CYS A 474 -17.99 7.38 5.77
N VAL A 475 -18.10 7.71 7.06
CA VAL A 475 -18.13 9.08 7.59
C VAL A 475 -16.87 9.86 7.21
N THR A 476 -15.69 9.32 7.51
CA THR A 476 -14.41 9.98 7.20
C THR A 476 -14.12 10.09 5.70
N LEU A 477 -14.67 9.20 4.87
CA LEU A 477 -14.61 9.34 3.41
C LEU A 477 -15.62 10.36 2.87
N HIS A 478 -16.83 10.46 3.44
CA HIS A 478 -17.84 11.49 3.11
C HIS A 478 -17.28 12.89 3.36
N TYR A 479 -16.80 13.13 4.58
CA TYR A 479 -16.30 14.44 5.01
C TYR A 479 -14.87 14.75 4.57
N LYS A 480 -14.18 13.86 3.84
CA LYS A 480 -12.72 13.94 3.59
C LYS A 480 -12.25 15.31 3.11
N GLN A 481 -12.96 15.95 2.17
CA GLN A 481 -12.59 17.27 1.69
C GLN A 481 -12.85 18.36 2.74
N GLN A 482 -14.04 18.40 3.34
CA GLN A 482 -14.38 19.40 4.36
C GLN A 482 -13.46 19.31 5.59
N ILE A 483 -13.06 18.10 5.98
CA ILE A 483 -12.07 17.84 7.03
C ILE A 483 -10.71 18.47 6.65
N ARG A 484 -10.19 18.16 5.45
CA ARG A 484 -8.94 18.75 4.96
C ARG A 484 -9.01 20.28 4.96
N ASP A 485 -10.08 20.82 4.40
CA ASP A 485 -10.24 22.27 4.18
C ASP A 485 -10.48 23.04 5.50
N PHE A 486 -10.94 22.36 6.56
CA PHE A 486 -11.10 22.91 7.92
C PHE A 486 -9.83 22.82 8.79
N PHE A 487 -9.01 21.78 8.63
CA PHE A 487 -7.77 21.62 9.41
C PHE A 487 -6.56 22.33 8.80
N LEU A 488 -6.49 22.44 7.47
CA LEU A 488 -5.35 23.02 6.75
C LEU A 488 -5.03 24.48 7.14
N PRO A 489 -6.02 25.39 7.37
CA PRO A 489 -5.74 26.74 7.88
C PRO A 489 -5.19 26.79 9.31
N CYS A 490 -5.28 25.69 10.07
CA CYS A 490 -4.75 25.57 11.43
C CYS A 490 -3.49 24.70 11.51
N LEU A 491 -2.94 24.29 10.36
CA LEU A 491 -1.70 23.52 10.23
C LEU A 491 -1.73 22.17 10.99
N GLN A 492 -2.90 21.53 11.03
CA GLN A 492 -3.10 20.18 11.57
C GLN A 492 -3.15 19.16 10.42
N PHE A 493 -2.07 18.39 10.27
CA PHE A 493 -1.78 17.53 9.13
C PHE A 493 -2.13 16.05 9.34
N GLY A 494 -2.47 15.64 10.56
CA GLY A 494 -2.77 14.25 10.94
C GLY A 494 -4.05 13.67 10.32
N VAL A 495 -4.90 14.49 9.70
CA VAL A 495 -6.21 14.06 9.19
C VAL A 495 -6.45 14.62 7.78
N ALA A 496 -6.75 13.73 6.84
CA ALA A 496 -7.15 13.99 5.44
C ALA A 496 -6.20 14.78 4.51
N VAL A 497 -5.16 15.46 5.02
CA VAL A 497 -4.17 16.18 4.18
C VAL A 497 -3.18 15.19 3.53
N PRO A 498 -3.10 15.08 2.19
CA PRO A 498 -2.08 14.27 1.53
C PRO A 498 -0.69 14.86 1.74
N ALA A 499 0.33 14.01 1.94
CA ALA A 499 1.72 14.42 2.20
C ALA A 499 1.91 15.36 3.41
N GLY A 500 0.98 15.37 4.37
CA GLY A 500 1.00 16.30 5.51
C GLY A 500 2.28 16.30 6.34
N ILE A 501 2.95 15.15 6.51
CA ILE A 501 4.25 15.07 7.19
C ILE A 501 5.37 15.73 6.37
N GLU A 502 5.36 15.58 5.04
CA GLU A 502 6.33 16.23 4.16
C GLU A 502 6.13 17.76 4.17
N VAL A 503 4.87 18.21 4.13
CA VAL A 503 4.52 19.63 4.29
C VAL A 503 5.06 20.16 5.63
N MET A 504 4.78 19.48 6.75
CA MET A 504 5.21 19.93 8.07
C MET A 504 6.73 19.94 8.23
N ALA A 505 7.43 18.91 7.77
CA ALA A 505 8.89 18.82 7.89
C ALA A 505 9.61 19.87 7.03
N HIS A 506 9.21 20.04 5.77
CA HIS A 506 9.77 21.07 4.88
C HIS A 506 9.49 22.48 5.40
N ALA A 507 8.34 22.72 6.04
CA ALA A 507 8.03 23.98 6.70
C ALA A 507 8.97 24.29 7.87
N VAL A 508 9.12 23.35 8.81
CA VAL A 508 10.01 23.54 9.98
C VAL A 508 11.47 23.70 9.54
N GLN A 509 11.94 22.88 8.58
CA GLN A 509 13.30 23.01 8.04
C GLN A 509 13.52 24.39 7.38
N SER A 510 12.53 24.90 6.65
CA SER A 510 12.64 26.21 5.97
C SER A 510 12.62 27.38 6.94
N ALA A 511 11.74 27.35 7.94
CA ALA A 511 11.66 28.39 8.96
C ALA A 511 13.01 28.56 9.67
N LEU A 512 13.59 27.46 10.16
CA LEU A 512 14.89 27.44 10.83
C LEU A 512 16.09 27.70 9.89
N SER A 513 15.92 27.58 8.57
CA SER A 513 16.94 27.92 7.57
C SER A 513 16.91 29.40 7.16
N LEU A 514 15.73 30.03 7.22
CA LEU A 514 15.55 31.48 7.06
C LEU A 514 15.94 32.25 8.32
N HIS A 515 15.64 31.66 9.48
CA HIS A 515 15.82 32.22 10.81
C HIS A 515 16.64 31.27 11.68
N PRO A 516 17.99 31.26 11.57
CA PRO A 516 18.86 30.45 12.42
C PRO A 516 18.72 30.75 13.92
N GLU A 517 18.22 31.94 14.27
CA GLU A 517 17.96 32.40 15.64
C GLU A 517 16.64 31.87 16.25
N TRP A 518 15.82 31.16 15.46
CA TRP A 518 14.57 30.56 15.93
C TRP A 518 14.80 29.17 16.53
N VAL A 519 13.87 28.76 17.38
CA VAL A 519 13.87 27.45 18.03
C VAL A 519 12.73 26.58 17.50
N VAL A 520 12.85 25.27 17.63
CA VAL A 520 11.75 24.30 17.49
C VAL A 520 11.55 23.53 18.78
N LEU A 521 10.32 23.54 19.30
CA LEU A 521 9.91 22.86 20.52
C LEU A 521 8.83 21.82 20.18
N GLN A 522 9.14 20.54 20.35
CA GLN A 522 8.20 19.42 20.26
C GLN A 522 7.51 19.16 21.61
N LEU A 523 6.19 19.01 21.61
CA LEU A 523 5.40 18.57 22.77
C LEU A 523 5.17 17.06 22.73
N ASP A 524 5.32 16.36 23.87
CA ASP A 524 4.81 15.00 24.10
C ASP A 524 3.56 15.06 25.00
N VAL A 525 2.49 14.35 24.62
CA VAL A 525 1.19 14.40 25.31
C VAL A 525 0.82 13.03 25.88
N ALA A 526 0.62 12.99 27.20
CA ALA A 526 0.40 11.78 27.97
C ALA A 526 -0.83 10.99 27.49
N ASN A 527 -0.57 9.87 26.78
CA ASN A 527 -1.59 8.90 26.41
C ASN A 527 -2.74 9.52 25.56
N ALA A 528 -2.42 10.56 24.80
CA ALA A 528 -3.34 11.57 24.28
C ALA A 528 -4.69 11.04 23.75
N PHE A 529 -4.66 10.09 22.82
CA PHE A 529 -5.85 9.48 22.23
C PHE A 529 -6.82 8.88 23.27
N ASN A 530 -6.31 8.27 24.35
CA ASN A 530 -7.12 7.64 25.39
C ASN A 530 -7.50 8.61 26.54
N SER A 531 -6.81 9.76 26.65
CA SER A 531 -6.99 10.71 27.75
C SER A 531 -7.98 11.84 27.42
N VAL A 532 -8.05 12.29 26.16
CA VAL A 532 -8.84 13.48 25.75
C VAL A 532 -10.31 13.41 26.20
N SER A 533 -10.81 14.52 26.72
CA SER A 533 -12.16 14.67 27.28
C SER A 533 -13.27 14.44 26.25
N ARG A 534 -14.25 13.60 26.59
CA ARG A 534 -15.44 13.35 25.75
C ARG A 534 -16.48 14.47 25.80
N ALA A 535 -16.51 15.25 26.88
CA ALA A 535 -17.28 16.50 26.90
C ALA A 535 -16.68 17.50 25.91
N ALA A 536 -15.35 17.69 25.93
CA ALA A 536 -14.67 18.57 24.99
C ALA A 536 -14.79 18.11 23.52
N MET A 537 -14.76 16.81 23.23
CA MET A 537 -15.08 16.27 21.89
C MET A 537 -16.50 16.64 21.43
N PHE A 538 -17.47 16.55 22.33
CA PHE A 538 -18.85 16.93 22.03
C PHE A 538 -18.97 18.43 21.73
N ASP A 539 -18.37 19.29 22.55
CA ASP A 539 -18.42 20.75 22.32
C ASP A 539 -17.62 21.17 21.08
N ALA A 540 -16.50 20.50 20.78
CA ALA A 540 -15.75 20.71 19.54
C ALA A 540 -16.57 20.30 18.30
N LEU A 541 -17.33 19.20 18.35
CA LEU A 541 -18.29 18.82 17.31
C LEU A 541 -19.41 19.86 17.17
N ARG A 542 -20.03 20.27 18.29
CA ARG A 542 -21.17 21.20 18.34
C ARG A 542 -20.88 22.55 17.69
N HIS A 543 -19.67 23.07 17.89
CA HIS A 543 -19.24 24.37 17.36
C HIS A 543 -18.45 24.24 16.03
N SER A 544 -18.64 23.14 15.30
CA SER A 544 -18.01 22.87 14.00
C SER A 544 -19.02 22.59 12.88
N PRO A 545 -18.61 22.64 11.61
CA PRO A 545 -19.42 22.17 10.48
C PRO A 545 -19.82 20.68 10.54
N PHE A 546 -19.30 19.92 11.51
CA PHE A 546 -19.50 18.48 11.66
C PHE A 546 -20.52 18.12 12.75
N SER A 547 -21.32 19.07 13.24
CA SER A 547 -22.37 18.87 14.25
C SER A 547 -23.38 17.78 13.87
N GLY A 548 -23.58 17.52 12.57
CA GLY A 548 -24.32 16.37 12.03
C GLY A 548 -23.82 14.99 12.49
N LEU A 549 -22.62 14.89 13.07
CA LEU A 549 -22.07 13.67 13.66
C LEU A 549 -22.35 13.49 15.16
N ILE A 550 -23.03 14.41 15.83
CA ILE A 550 -23.36 14.27 17.26
C ILE A 550 -24.18 13.00 17.56
N PRO A 551 -25.21 12.58 16.77
CA PRO A 551 -25.92 11.33 17.05
C PRO A 551 -25.04 10.09 16.90
N PHE A 552 -24.05 10.11 16.00
CA PHE A 552 -23.02 9.07 15.87
C PHE A 552 -22.08 9.07 17.10
N PHE A 553 -21.63 10.25 17.53
CA PHE A 553 -20.83 10.41 18.74
C PHE A 553 -21.56 9.89 19.99
N ARG A 554 -22.87 10.18 20.11
CA ARG A 554 -23.75 9.68 21.17
C ARG A 554 -23.72 8.15 21.27
N LEU A 555 -23.82 7.44 20.15
CA LEU A 555 -23.81 5.97 20.14
C LEU A 555 -22.43 5.38 20.48
N PHE A 556 -21.37 5.87 19.85
CA PHE A 556 -20.07 5.18 19.83
C PHE A 556 -19.03 5.73 20.82
N TYR A 557 -19.27 6.91 21.41
CA TYR A 557 -18.34 7.54 22.35
C TYR A 557 -19.02 8.07 23.63
N ALA A 558 -20.27 8.54 23.62
CA ALA A 558 -20.85 9.22 24.79
C ALA A 558 -21.18 8.32 26.00
N SER A 559 -20.76 7.06 26.01
CA SER A 559 -20.80 6.18 27.18
C SER A 559 -19.62 5.20 27.15
N PRO A 560 -19.20 4.63 28.30
CA PRO A 560 -18.15 3.62 28.35
C PRO A 560 -18.37 2.47 27.37
N SER A 561 -17.25 1.91 26.89
CA SER A 561 -17.21 0.79 25.94
C SER A 561 -16.33 -0.34 26.49
N PRO A 562 -16.79 -1.60 26.52
CA PRO A 562 -16.05 -2.69 27.15
C PRO A 562 -14.85 -3.12 26.31
N LEU A 563 -13.73 -3.36 27.00
CA LEU A 563 -12.46 -3.79 26.44
C LEU A 563 -12.09 -5.16 27.04
N TYR A 564 -12.25 -6.23 26.26
CA TYR A 564 -12.00 -7.60 26.73
C TYR A 564 -10.53 -7.98 26.54
N TYR A 565 -9.80 -8.16 27.63
CA TYR A 565 -8.41 -8.62 27.64
C TYR A 565 -8.33 -10.09 28.09
N ARG A 566 -7.70 -10.96 27.28
CA ARG A 566 -7.60 -12.40 27.61
C ARG A 566 -6.44 -12.64 28.58
N ASN A 567 -6.77 -13.05 29.80
CA ASN A 567 -5.83 -13.39 30.86
C ASN A 567 -5.70 -14.91 31.00
N GLY A 568 -4.90 -15.53 30.11
CA GLY A 568 -4.80 -16.99 30.02
C GLY A 568 -6.15 -17.61 29.61
N PRO A 569 -6.80 -18.44 30.45
CA PRO A 569 -8.15 -18.93 30.22
C PRO A 569 -9.25 -17.91 30.60
N ALA A 570 -8.93 -16.89 31.40
CA ALA A 570 -9.88 -15.89 31.90
C ALA A 570 -9.98 -14.66 30.97
N ILE A 571 -10.93 -13.76 31.28
CA ILE A 571 -11.07 -12.45 30.64
C ILE A 571 -11.16 -11.36 31.71
N GLU A 572 -10.30 -10.36 31.60
CA GLU A 572 -10.49 -9.08 32.28
C GLU A 572 -11.34 -8.15 31.38
N THR A 573 -12.30 -7.43 31.97
CA THR A 573 -13.09 -6.43 31.24
C THR A 573 -12.73 -5.03 31.71
N LEU A 574 -11.92 -4.33 30.93
CA LEU A 574 -11.60 -2.92 31.14
C LEU A 574 -12.65 -2.02 30.47
N GLN A 575 -12.64 -0.72 30.78
CA GLN A 575 -13.60 0.25 30.22
C GLN A 575 -12.89 1.38 29.48
N SER A 576 -13.27 1.63 28.23
CA SER A 576 -12.92 2.87 27.53
C SER A 576 -13.95 3.95 27.87
N ALA A 577 -13.71 4.66 28.98
CA ALA A 577 -14.58 5.73 29.48
C ALA A 577 -14.18 7.12 28.97
N SER A 578 -12.88 7.44 28.93
CA SER A 578 -12.32 8.64 28.29
C SER A 578 -11.76 8.36 26.89
N GLY A 579 -11.36 9.41 26.18
CA GLY A 579 -10.62 9.30 24.92
C GLY A 579 -11.42 8.78 23.73
N VAL A 580 -10.73 8.69 22.59
CA VAL A 580 -11.18 7.96 21.40
C VAL A 580 -10.65 6.53 21.40
N ARG A 581 -11.47 5.59 20.92
CA ARG A 581 -11.08 4.17 20.81
C ARG A 581 -9.98 4.02 19.75
N GLN A 582 -8.78 3.61 20.15
CA GLN A 582 -7.66 3.37 19.22
C GLN A 582 -8.04 2.30 18.19
N GLY A 583 -7.81 2.58 16.90
CA GLY A 583 -8.20 1.72 15.79
C GLY A 583 -9.52 2.09 15.12
N ASP A 584 -10.35 2.94 15.74
CA ASP A 584 -11.56 3.50 15.09
C ASP A 584 -11.16 4.55 14.03
N PRO A 585 -11.60 4.41 12.76
CA PRO A 585 -11.30 5.38 11.71
C PRO A 585 -11.73 6.83 12.00
N CYS A 586 -12.75 7.06 12.84
CA CYS A 586 -13.15 8.41 13.26
C CYS A 586 -12.31 8.98 14.41
N GLY A 587 -11.54 8.15 15.13
CA GLY A 587 -10.77 8.56 16.31
C GLY A 587 -9.81 9.72 16.07
N PRO A 588 -8.91 9.66 15.07
CA PRO A 588 -7.96 10.75 14.79
C PRO A 588 -8.65 12.07 14.41
N PHE A 589 -9.79 12.00 13.70
CA PHE A 589 -10.60 13.18 13.37
C PHE A 589 -11.15 13.86 14.63
N LEU A 590 -11.77 13.09 15.54
CA LEU A 590 -12.33 13.62 16.78
C LEU A 590 -11.26 14.15 17.74
N TYR A 591 -10.12 13.46 17.84
CA TYR A 591 -8.96 13.95 18.60
C TYR A 591 -8.48 15.30 18.07
N ALA A 592 -8.15 15.39 16.78
CA ALA A 592 -7.63 16.61 16.17
C ALA A 592 -8.64 17.78 16.24
N LEU A 593 -9.94 17.50 16.07
CA LEU A 593 -11.00 18.51 16.19
C LEU A 593 -11.05 19.11 17.59
N THR A 594 -10.87 18.28 18.62
CA THR A 594 -10.86 18.71 20.03
C THR A 594 -9.61 19.52 20.36
N GLN A 595 -8.45 19.05 19.88
CA GLN A 595 -7.15 19.72 20.07
C GLN A 595 -7.12 21.15 19.49
N LEU A 596 -7.92 21.45 18.44
CA LEU A 596 -8.06 22.80 17.90
C LEU A 596 -8.63 23.83 18.88
N LEU A 597 -9.35 23.39 19.94
CA LEU A 597 -9.79 24.28 21.01
C LEU A 597 -8.61 24.89 21.79
N ALA A 598 -7.47 24.18 21.85
CA ALA A 598 -6.23 24.66 22.47
C ALA A 598 -5.28 25.32 21.45
N ILE A 599 -5.18 24.78 20.22
CA ILE A 599 -4.28 25.29 19.18
C ILE A 599 -4.73 26.66 18.66
N ARG A 600 -6.01 26.86 18.29
CA ARG A 600 -6.47 28.11 17.65
C ARG A 600 -6.27 29.36 18.53
N PRO A 601 -6.62 29.37 19.84
CA PRO A 601 -6.33 30.53 20.69
C PRO A 601 -4.83 30.77 20.91
N THR A 602 -4.00 29.74 20.78
CA THR A 602 -2.54 29.87 20.88
C THR A 602 -1.95 30.51 19.61
N GLN A 603 -2.41 30.09 18.42
CA GLN A 603 -2.08 30.75 17.14
C GLN A 603 -2.54 32.21 17.12
N GLN A 604 -3.68 32.55 17.75
CA GLN A 604 -4.18 33.93 17.86
C GLN A 604 -3.39 34.79 18.87
N GLN A 605 -2.87 34.18 19.94
CA GLN A 605 -2.07 34.86 20.96
C GLN A 605 -0.62 35.11 20.52
N SER A 606 -0.09 34.26 19.64
CA SER A 606 1.30 34.30 19.17
C SER A 606 1.34 34.13 17.64
N PRO A 607 0.92 35.16 16.86
CA PRO A 607 0.80 35.10 15.40
C PRO A 607 2.16 35.08 14.66
N SER A 608 3.23 35.40 15.38
CA SER A 608 4.63 35.41 14.96
C SER A 608 5.31 34.03 15.03
N ILE A 609 4.67 33.03 15.65
CA ILE A 609 5.19 31.65 15.69
C ILE A 609 4.39 30.71 14.78
N LEU A 610 5.09 29.74 14.20
CA LEU A 610 4.53 28.60 13.50
C LEU A 610 4.12 27.51 14.52
N VAL A 611 2.82 27.34 14.73
CA VAL A 611 2.22 26.19 15.44
C VAL A 611 1.73 25.18 14.42
N THR A 612 2.29 23.96 14.42
CA THR A 612 1.94 22.90 13.46
C THR A 612 1.87 21.53 14.14
N SER A 613 0.93 20.67 13.72
CA SER A 613 0.68 19.37 14.35
C SER A 613 0.43 18.25 13.35
N TYR A 614 0.75 17.01 13.73
CA TYR A 614 0.31 15.79 13.07
C TYR A 614 -0.36 14.87 14.11
N ALA A 615 -1.67 15.02 14.28
CA ALA A 615 -2.40 14.53 15.46
C ALA A 615 -1.77 15.05 16.76
N ASP A 616 -1.32 14.18 17.66
CA ASP A 616 -0.73 14.54 18.95
C ASP A 616 0.69 15.15 18.84
N ASP A 617 1.53 14.66 17.91
CA ASP A 617 2.84 15.25 17.59
C ASP A 617 2.68 16.74 17.22
N THR A 618 3.10 17.65 18.09
CA THR A 618 2.88 19.10 17.96
C THR A 618 4.18 19.88 18.13
N TYR A 619 4.42 20.83 17.24
CA TYR A 619 5.65 21.61 17.15
C TYR A 619 5.34 23.11 17.16
N LEU A 620 6.13 23.84 17.95
CA LEU A 620 6.16 25.31 18.01
C LEU A 620 7.49 25.78 17.43
N VAL A 621 7.47 26.70 16.46
CA VAL A 621 8.69 27.22 15.79
C VAL A 621 8.65 28.74 15.71
N GLY A 622 9.72 29.42 16.12
CA GLY A 622 9.78 30.88 16.14
C GLY A 622 10.80 31.43 17.14
N PRO A 623 10.72 32.73 17.49
CA PRO A 623 11.56 33.34 18.52
C PRO A 623 11.42 32.64 19.88
N ALA A 624 12.55 32.37 20.55
CA ALA A 624 12.59 31.53 21.76
C ALA A 624 11.58 31.95 22.85
N ASN A 625 11.55 33.24 23.21
CA ASN A 625 10.66 33.76 24.25
C ASN A 625 9.17 33.56 23.91
N GLU A 626 8.81 33.70 22.64
CA GLU A 626 7.42 33.56 22.17
C GLU A 626 7.01 32.09 22.10
N VAL A 627 7.91 31.21 21.65
CA VAL A 627 7.73 29.76 21.71
C VAL A 627 7.54 29.27 23.15
N PHE A 628 8.28 29.82 24.12
CA PHE A 628 8.14 29.46 25.54
C PHE A 628 6.83 30.00 26.15
N ALA A 629 6.41 31.23 25.79
CA ALA A 629 5.11 31.78 26.20
C ALA A 629 3.94 30.97 25.61
N ALA A 630 4.02 30.61 24.33
CA ALA A 630 3.02 29.78 23.65
C ALA A 630 3.00 28.34 24.18
N TYR A 631 4.15 27.75 24.51
CA TYR A 631 4.24 26.44 25.17
C TYR A 631 3.46 26.45 26.50
N THR A 632 3.67 27.46 27.33
CA THR A 632 2.95 27.60 28.61
C THR A 632 1.44 27.72 28.37
N ALA A 633 1.01 28.63 27.49
CA ALA A 633 -0.41 28.85 27.20
C ALA A 633 -1.09 27.62 26.57
N LEU A 634 -0.40 26.91 25.67
CA LEU A 634 -0.88 25.67 25.06
C LEU A 634 -0.95 24.53 26.08
N THR A 635 0.02 24.42 26.98
CA THR A 635 0.04 23.41 28.05
C THR A 635 -1.15 23.57 29.00
N THR A 636 -1.47 24.81 29.41
CA THR A 636 -2.69 25.09 30.19
C THR A 636 -3.94 24.68 29.41
N ARG A 637 -4.10 25.15 28.16
CA ARG A 637 -5.27 24.87 27.32
C ARG A 637 -5.44 23.38 26.99
N LEU A 638 -4.36 22.61 26.91
CA LEU A 638 -4.41 21.16 26.75
C LEU A 638 -4.89 20.47 28.05
N SER A 639 -4.51 20.99 29.21
CA SER A 639 -4.99 20.48 30.51
C SER A 639 -6.52 20.52 30.62
N ASP A 640 -7.14 21.63 30.16
CA ASP A 640 -8.60 21.79 30.09
C ASP A 640 -9.29 20.70 29.24
N LEU A 641 -8.58 20.15 28.24
CA LEU A 641 -9.04 19.06 27.38
C LEU A 641 -8.74 17.65 27.94
N SER A 642 -8.28 17.57 29.20
CA SER A 642 -7.74 16.36 29.84
C SER A 642 -6.48 15.79 29.16
N LEU A 643 -5.63 16.67 28.60
CA LEU A 643 -4.38 16.32 27.93
C LEU A 643 -3.16 16.87 28.69
N THR A 644 -2.50 16.01 29.46
CA THR A 644 -1.27 16.36 30.21
C THR A 644 -0.04 16.32 29.29
N VAL A 645 0.65 17.44 29.13
CA VAL A 645 1.98 17.49 28.48
C VAL A 645 3.04 16.84 29.38
N GLN A 646 4.07 16.21 28.83
CA GLN A 646 5.20 15.63 29.59
C GLN A 646 6.49 16.44 29.32
N PRO A 647 6.84 17.44 30.16
CA PRO A 647 8.00 18.31 29.92
C PRO A 647 9.30 17.55 29.68
N THR A 648 9.56 16.49 30.46
CA THR A 648 10.76 15.64 30.35
C THR A 648 10.89 14.87 29.04
N LYS A 649 9.85 14.86 28.20
CA LYS A 649 9.88 14.29 26.84
C LYS A 649 9.60 15.33 25.74
N CYS A 650 9.25 16.56 26.13
CA CYS A 650 9.28 17.68 25.22
C CYS A 650 10.75 17.93 24.84
N SER A 651 10.99 18.19 23.56
CA SER A 651 12.35 18.35 23.02
C SER A 651 12.49 19.71 22.36
N LEU A 652 13.56 20.42 22.72
CA LEU A 652 13.90 21.74 22.18
C LEU A 652 15.20 21.65 21.37
N TRP A 653 15.21 22.19 20.15
CA TRP A 653 16.43 22.41 19.37
C TRP A 653 16.46 23.83 18.78
N ALA A 654 17.66 24.36 18.55
CA ALA A 654 17.92 25.64 17.90
C ALA A 654 19.15 25.50 16.98
N PRO A 655 19.18 26.12 15.79
CA PRO A 655 20.35 26.10 14.90
C PRO A 655 21.57 26.84 15.46
N THR A 656 21.35 27.86 16.29
CA THR A 656 22.38 28.58 17.06
C THR A 656 22.13 28.48 18.57
N ASP A 657 23.11 28.90 19.38
CA ASP A 657 22.92 29.02 20.83
C ASP A 657 21.73 29.93 21.18
N LEU A 658 21.06 29.61 22.29
CA LEU A 658 19.95 30.42 22.81
C LEU A 658 20.47 31.78 23.33
N PRO A 659 19.72 32.88 23.13
CA PRO A 659 20.03 34.15 23.77
C PRO A 659 20.12 34.01 25.29
N PRO A 660 21.08 34.64 26.00
CA PRO A 660 21.23 34.48 27.46
C PRO A 660 20.01 34.88 28.30
N ALA A 661 19.10 35.68 27.75
CA ALA A 661 17.83 36.06 28.37
C ALA A 661 16.68 35.06 28.14
N SER A 662 16.89 34.01 27.34
CA SER A 662 15.87 33.07 26.88
C SER A 662 16.03 31.70 27.54
N SER A 663 15.76 31.61 28.84
CA SER A 663 15.73 30.34 29.57
C SER A 663 14.55 29.45 29.13
N PRO A 664 14.76 28.18 28.74
CA PRO A 664 13.66 27.28 28.41
C PRO A 664 12.82 26.93 29.66
N PRO A 665 11.51 26.59 29.49
CA PRO A 665 10.67 26.09 30.57
C PRO A 665 11.28 24.88 31.29
N SER A 666 11.02 24.77 32.59
CA SER A 666 11.64 23.76 33.44
C SER A 666 11.36 22.33 32.97
N HIS A 667 12.37 21.48 33.11
CA HIS A 667 12.36 20.06 32.75
C HIS A 667 12.20 19.73 31.26
N ILE A 668 12.20 20.69 30.33
CA ILE A 668 12.28 20.41 28.88
C ILE A 668 13.68 19.90 28.51
N THR A 669 13.76 18.88 27.66
CA THR A 669 15.03 18.32 27.20
C THR A 669 15.55 19.11 26.00
N THR A 670 16.59 19.93 26.21
CA THR A 670 17.34 20.55 25.11
C THR A 670 18.15 19.45 24.39
N ALA A 671 17.83 19.21 23.12
CA ALA A 671 18.62 18.34 22.26
C ALA A 671 19.69 19.20 21.57
N PRO A 672 21.00 18.93 21.77
CA PRO A 672 22.05 19.85 21.30
C PRO A 672 22.24 19.83 19.78
N ASN A 673 22.03 18.68 19.13
CA ASN A 673 22.40 18.47 17.73
C ASN A 673 21.20 18.44 16.76
N GLY A 674 19.96 18.33 17.25
CA GLY A 674 18.76 18.18 16.43
C GLY A 674 17.65 17.36 17.09
N LEU A 675 16.46 17.39 16.50
CA LEU A 675 15.30 16.59 16.90
C LEU A 675 14.57 15.99 15.69
N THR A 676 13.52 15.21 15.93
CA THR A 676 12.77 14.51 14.88
C THR A 676 11.34 15.05 14.74
N VAL A 677 11.03 15.69 13.61
CA VAL A 677 9.71 16.22 13.27
C VAL A 677 8.89 15.15 12.51
N ALA A 678 7.91 14.54 13.19
CA ALA A 678 7.05 13.48 12.67
C ALA A 678 7.80 12.37 11.88
N GLY A 679 8.98 11.98 12.38
CA GLY A 679 9.85 10.96 11.80
C GLY A 679 11.01 11.48 10.91
N VAL A 680 11.02 12.77 10.55
CA VAL A 680 12.09 13.43 9.78
C VAL A 680 13.15 14.03 10.72
N PRO A 681 14.45 13.70 10.57
CA PRO A 681 15.50 14.37 11.35
C PRO A 681 15.69 15.82 10.86
N ILE A 682 15.71 16.76 11.80
CA ILE A 682 16.05 18.17 11.56
C ILE A 682 17.08 18.57 12.63
N GLY A 683 18.23 19.07 12.22
CA GLY A 683 19.38 19.31 13.10
C GLY A 683 20.62 19.73 12.32
N SER A 684 21.78 19.60 12.97
CA SER A 684 23.08 19.63 12.29
C SER A 684 23.24 18.44 11.34
N ASP A 685 24.11 18.58 10.34
CA ASP A 685 24.35 17.52 9.34
C ASP A 685 24.79 16.21 10.01
N HIS A 686 25.62 16.28 11.07
CA HIS A 686 26.00 15.12 11.87
C HIS A 686 24.80 14.38 12.48
N TYR A 687 23.81 15.09 13.02
CA TYR A 687 22.58 14.49 13.57
C TYR A 687 21.70 13.87 12.47
N ILE A 688 21.64 14.51 11.30
CA ILE A 688 20.91 13.98 10.14
C ILE A 688 21.57 12.70 9.65
N ILE A 689 22.91 12.70 9.47
CA ILE A 689 23.71 11.53 9.08
C ILE A 689 23.53 10.39 10.08
N SER A 690 23.67 10.63 11.39
CA SER A 690 23.51 9.59 12.40
C SER A 690 22.09 9.04 12.41
N THR A 691 21.08 9.89 12.40
CA THR A 691 19.67 9.45 12.44
C THR A 691 19.24 8.70 11.16
N VAL A 692 19.85 8.99 10.01
CA VAL A 692 19.67 8.19 8.78
C VAL A 692 20.37 6.83 8.92
N ARG A 693 21.63 6.81 9.36
CA ARG A 693 22.41 5.58 9.58
C ARG A 693 21.68 4.62 10.52
N ASP A 694 21.24 5.11 11.68
CA ASP A 694 20.56 4.31 12.70
C ASP A 694 19.24 3.71 12.17
N LYS A 695 18.50 4.47 11.34
CA LYS A 695 17.26 4.00 10.70
C LYS A 695 17.53 2.95 9.61
N LEU A 696 18.60 3.09 8.82
CA LEU A 696 18.99 2.09 7.82
C LEU A 696 19.49 0.80 8.48
N GLN A 697 20.31 0.90 9.53
CA GLN A 697 20.73 -0.24 10.35
C GLN A 697 19.53 -0.95 10.99
N ALA A 698 18.56 -0.20 11.55
CA ALA A 698 17.31 -0.76 12.05
C ALA A 698 16.51 -1.48 10.96
N PHE A 699 16.47 -0.95 9.72
CA PHE A 699 15.84 -1.62 8.58
C PHE A 699 16.60 -2.88 8.13
N ALA A 700 17.92 -2.93 8.28
CA ALA A 700 18.78 -4.05 7.90
C ALA A 700 18.59 -5.29 8.80
N THR A 701 18.19 -5.10 10.07
CA THR A 701 17.85 -6.22 10.97
C THR A 701 16.86 -7.22 10.36
N SER A 702 15.93 -6.73 9.53
CA SER A 702 14.89 -7.53 8.87
C SER A 702 15.38 -8.30 7.64
N LEU A 703 16.59 -8.03 7.13
CA LEU A 703 17.24 -8.86 6.11
C LEU A 703 17.57 -10.23 6.69
N HIS A 704 18.09 -10.31 7.92
CA HIS A 704 18.41 -11.58 8.57
C HIS A 704 17.17 -12.49 8.72
N LEU A 705 16.00 -11.89 9.00
CA LEU A 705 14.71 -12.61 9.11
C LEU A 705 14.27 -13.32 7.82
N LEU A 706 14.82 -12.97 6.65
CA LEU A 706 14.52 -13.65 5.39
C LEU A 706 15.29 -14.97 5.22
N HIS A 707 16.43 -15.13 5.89
CA HIS A 707 17.21 -16.37 5.83
C HIS A 707 16.43 -17.54 6.46
N ASP A 708 15.82 -17.30 7.63
CA ASP A 708 14.98 -18.25 8.37
C ASP A 708 13.82 -18.85 7.54
N LEU A 709 13.37 -18.16 6.49
CA LEU A 709 12.26 -18.64 5.65
C LEU A 709 12.59 -19.93 4.89
N HIS A 710 13.85 -20.17 4.52
CA HIS A 710 14.26 -21.29 3.65
C HIS A 710 13.41 -21.38 2.36
N ASP A 711 12.99 -20.23 1.82
CA ASP A 711 12.11 -20.10 0.65
C ASP A 711 12.50 -18.82 -0.11
N PRO A 712 13.39 -18.92 -1.12
CA PRO A 712 13.93 -17.75 -1.78
C PRO A 712 12.90 -17.07 -2.70
N GLN A 713 11.86 -17.79 -3.16
CA GLN A 713 10.74 -17.19 -3.88
C GLN A 713 9.98 -16.22 -2.96
N ILE A 714 9.59 -16.65 -1.76
CA ILE A 714 8.94 -15.77 -0.77
C ILE A 714 9.89 -14.64 -0.33
N ALA A 715 11.14 -14.99 0.03
CA ALA A 715 12.11 -14.01 0.52
C ALA A 715 12.40 -12.90 -0.51
N SER A 716 12.58 -13.25 -1.79
CA SER A 716 12.79 -12.27 -2.87
C SER A 716 11.60 -11.33 -3.06
N ARG A 717 10.35 -11.83 -2.96
CA ARG A 717 9.16 -10.96 -3.01
C ARG A 717 9.09 -9.99 -1.83
N ILE A 718 9.53 -10.40 -0.64
CA ILE A 718 9.59 -9.53 0.55
C ILE A 718 10.73 -8.52 0.44
N LEU A 719 11.91 -8.95 0.00
CA LEU A 719 13.09 -8.08 -0.22
C LEU A 719 12.76 -6.96 -1.21
N THR A 720 12.19 -7.31 -2.37
CA THR A 720 11.81 -6.37 -3.43
C THR A 720 10.66 -5.46 -3.01
N LEU A 721 9.49 -5.99 -2.61
CA LEU A 721 8.30 -5.17 -2.37
C LEU A 721 8.26 -4.47 -0.99
N CYS A 722 8.89 -5.05 0.03
CA CYS A 722 8.70 -4.60 1.41
C CYS A 722 9.97 -4.00 2.02
N ILE A 723 11.12 -4.67 1.91
CA ILE A 723 12.35 -4.20 2.57
C ILE A 723 13.02 -3.08 1.77
N SER A 724 13.29 -3.26 0.47
CA SER A 724 13.94 -2.21 -0.35
C SER A 724 13.13 -0.91 -0.43
N ALA A 725 11.83 -0.97 -0.19
CA ALA A 725 10.95 0.19 -0.16
C ALA A 725 11.08 1.05 1.11
N ARG A 726 11.69 0.56 2.20
CA ARG A 726 11.68 1.22 3.53
C ARG A 726 12.25 2.63 3.56
N PRO A 727 13.39 2.94 2.89
CA PRO A 727 13.91 4.31 2.88
C PRO A 727 12.99 5.33 2.19
N SER A 728 11.95 4.91 1.44
CA SER A 728 11.08 5.80 0.66
C SER A 728 10.41 6.94 1.44
N PHE A 729 10.36 6.88 2.77
CA PHE A 729 10.01 8.06 3.58
C PHE A 729 11.18 9.05 3.65
N LEU A 730 12.35 8.61 4.12
CA LEU A 730 13.57 9.43 4.23
C LEU A 730 14.02 9.99 2.87
N LEU A 731 13.96 9.20 1.79
CA LEU A 731 14.27 9.65 0.43
C LEU A 731 13.40 10.84 -0.03
N ARG A 732 12.28 11.15 0.64
CA ARG A 732 11.37 12.25 0.32
C ARG A 732 11.45 13.42 1.32
N THR A 733 12.21 13.29 2.40
CA THR A 733 12.21 14.25 3.51
C THR A 733 13.60 14.64 4.01
N VAL A 734 14.64 13.86 3.69
CA VAL A 734 16.04 14.18 4.02
C VAL A 734 16.77 14.67 2.77
N ALA A 735 17.57 15.73 2.93
CA ALA A 735 18.36 16.30 1.84
C ALA A 735 19.43 15.30 1.34
N PRO A 736 19.58 15.09 0.02
CA PRO A 736 20.46 14.06 -0.56
C PRO A 736 21.89 14.59 -0.77
N PHE A 737 22.52 15.10 0.29
CA PHE A 737 23.94 15.48 0.30
C PHE A 737 24.85 14.24 0.31
N PRO A 738 26.14 14.36 -0.07
CA PRO A 738 27.00 13.21 -0.41
C PRO A 738 27.00 12.08 0.62
N GLU A 739 27.23 12.40 1.88
CA GLU A 739 27.34 11.47 3.01
C GLU A 739 26.03 10.71 3.28
N VAL A 740 24.87 11.32 2.99
CA VAL A 740 23.56 10.65 3.06
C VAL A 740 23.33 9.76 1.82
N VAL A 741 23.87 10.12 0.66
CA VAL A 741 23.84 9.27 -0.54
C VAL A 741 24.80 8.08 -0.41
N GLU A 742 25.92 8.23 0.27
CA GLU A 742 26.82 7.13 0.67
C GLU A 742 26.11 6.14 1.59
N LEU A 743 25.43 6.60 2.65
CA LEU A 743 24.60 5.74 3.50
C LEU A 743 23.49 4.99 2.72
N TYR A 744 22.89 5.62 1.70
CA TYR A 744 21.95 4.92 0.81
C TYR A 744 22.62 3.96 -0.17
N THR A 745 23.91 4.13 -0.44
CA THR A 745 24.73 3.21 -1.26
C THR A 745 25.14 1.99 -0.44
N ASP A 746 25.53 2.17 0.82
CA ASP A 746 25.75 1.07 1.78
C ASP A 746 24.50 0.22 1.96
N TRP A 747 23.34 0.86 2.12
CA TRP A 747 22.04 0.16 2.16
C TRP A 747 21.72 -0.60 0.86
N ASP A 748 22.05 -0.04 -0.30
CA ASP A 748 21.88 -0.74 -1.57
C ASP A 748 22.86 -1.93 -1.67
N ASN A 749 24.08 -1.81 -1.14
CA ASN A 749 25.02 -2.94 -1.03
C ASN A 749 24.50 -4.04 -0.10
N ASP A 750 23.92 -3.70 1.06
CA ASP A 750 23.26 -4.65 1.98
C ASP A 750 22.11 -5.41 1.28
N LEU A 751 21.27 -4.70 0.52
CA LEU A 751 20.21 -5.30 -0.29
C LEU A 751 20.77 -6.26 -1.35
N LEU A 752 21.84 -5.85 -2.05
CA LEU A 752 22.50 -6.66 -3.08
C LEU A 752 23.13 -7.91 -2.47
N ASP A 753 23.86 -7.80 -1.36
CA ASP A 753 24.50 -8.96 -0.71
C ASP A 753 23.49 -9.89 -0.05
N HIS A 754 22.35 -9.39 0.43
CA HIS A 754 21.25 -10.27 0.81
C HIS A 754 20.63 -10.96 -0.43
N PHE A 755 20.45 -10.24 -1.53
CA PHE A 755 19.99 -10.84 -2.79
C PHE A 755 20.96 -11.93 -3.31
N LYS A 756 22.29 -11.70 -3.29
CA LYS A 756 23.31 -12.72 -3.60
C LYS A 756 23.11 -13.99 -2.77
N ARG A 757 22.89 -13.84 -1.45
CA ARG A 757 22.60 -14.95 -0.52
C ARG A 757 21.31 -15.71 -0.84
N LEU A 758 20.29 -15.07 -1.43
CA LEU A 758 19.08 -15.75 -1.93
C LEU A 758 19.28 -16.50 -3.25
N VAL A 759 20.35 -16.22 -4.00
CA VAL A 759 20.77 -17.01 -5.17
C VAL A 759 21.69 -18.16 -4.74
N GLY A 760 22.48 -17.98 -3.68
CA GLY A 760 23.48 -18.93 -3.20
C GLY A 760 24.89 -18.52 -3.63
N ALA A 761 25.86 -18.63 -2.73
CA ALA A 761 27.20 -18.05 -2.90
C ALA A 761 27.95 -18.62 -4.12
N ASP A 762 27.76 -19.90 -4.43
CA ASP A 762 28.44 -20.62 -5.50
C ASP A 762 28.15 -20.05 -6.91
N PHE A 763 27.03 -19.34 -7.07
CA PHE A 763 26.65 -18.66 -8.31
C PHE A 763 27.32 -17.29 -8.51
N TRP A 764 28.12 -16.81 -7.55
CA TRP A 764 28.79 -15.51 -7.58
C TRP A 764 30.32 -15.68 -7.49
N PRO A 765 31.02 -15.81 -8.63
CA PRO A 765 32.48 -15.84 -8.66
C PRO A 765 33.08 -14.54 -8.15
N SER A 766 34.30 -14.60 -7.61
CA SER A 766 35.11 -13.44 -7.27
C SER A 766 35.50 -12.58 -8.49
N SER A 767 35.55 -13.18 -9.68
CA SER A 767 35.71 -12.49 -10.97
C SER A 767 35.13 -13.33 -12.10
N PHE A 768 34.41 -12.69 -13.03
CA PHE A 768 34.00 -13.25 -14.32
C PHE A 768 33.55 -12.11 -15.26
N ASP A 769 33.52 -12.36 -16.58
CA ASP A 769 33.03 -11.38 -17.56
C ASP A 769 31.58 -10.97 -17.25
N HIS A 770 31.32 -9.65 -17.18
CA HIS A 770 30.01 -9.06 -16.87
C HIS A 770 29.57 -9.13 -15.38
N LEU A 771 30.48 -9.35 -14.41
CA LEU A 771 30.20 -9.23 -12.97
C LEU A 771 29.48 -7.91 -12.62
N ASP A 772 29.93 -6.77 -13.18
CA ASP A 772 29.30 -5.46 -12.96
C ASP A 772 27.87 -5.39 -13.49
N THR A 773 27.59 -6.02 -14.64
CA THR A 773 26.22 -6.15 -15.17
C THR A 773 25.35 -6.92 -14.20
N ALA A 774 25.85 -8.03 -13.62
CA ALA A 774 25.12 -8.86 -12.67
C ALA A 774 24.92 -8.17 -11.30
N HIS A 775 25.79 -7.25 -10.89
CA HIS A 775 25.60 -6.41 -9.70
C HIS A 775 24.53 -5.32 -9.91
N HIS A 776 24.47 -4.69 -11.08
CA HIS A 776 23.54 -3.58 -11.34
C HIS A 776 22.15 -4.03 -11.85
N GLN A 777 22.06 -5.14 -12.61
CA GLN A 777 20.80 -5.64 -13.17
C GLN A 777 19.69 -5.91 -12.12
N PRO A 778 19.94 -6.42 -10.90
CA PRO A 778 18.91 -6.61 -9.87
C PRO A 778 18.09 -5.35 -9.54
N PHE A 779 18.73 -4.16 -9.61
CA PHE A 779 18.11 -2.86 -9.35
C PHE A 779 17.28 -2.30 -10.52
N LEU A 780 17.30 -2.95 -11.68
CA LEU A 780 16.37 -2.60 -12.74
C LEU A 780 14.95 -3.11 -12.41
N PRO A 781 13.89 -2.39 -12.83
CA PRO A 781 12.54 -2.91 -12.84
C PRO A 781 12.44 -4.26 -13.57
N ILE A 782 11.51 -5.11 -13.15
CA ILE A 782 11.26 -6.44 -13.77
C ILE A 782 11.00 -6.32 -15.29
N ARG A 783 10.29 -5.25 -15.70
CA ARG A 783 10.01 -4.91 -17.12
C ARG A 783 11.23 -4.49 -17.94
N LEU A 784 12.34 -4.14 -17.28
CA LEU A 784 13.62 -3.77 -17.90
C LEU A 784 14.68 -4.89 -17.70
N GLY A 785 14.22 -6.12 -17.43
CA GLY A 785 15.08 -7.29 -17.26
C GLY A 785 15.68 -7.51 -15.87
N GLY A 786 15.44 -6.60 -14.91
CA GLY A 786 15.93 -6.75 -13.54
C GLY A 786 15.02 -7.56 -12.62
N PHE A 787 15.16 -7.34 -11.32
CA PHE A 787 14.39 -8.02 -10.26
C PHE A 787 13.45 -7.07 -9.50
N GLY A 788 13.60 -5.75 -9.69
CA GLY A 788 12.80 -4.76 -8.99
C GLY A 788 13.24 -4.51 -7.54
N LEU A 789 14.52 -4.70 -7.22
CA LEU A 789 15.12 -4.01 -6.07
C LEU A 789 15.14 -2.51 -6.39
N ARG A 790 14.82 -1.65 -5.42
CA ARG A 790 14.88 -0.21 -5.62
C ARG A 790 16.17 0.34 -5.03
N SER A 791 17.05 0.86 -5.89
CA SER A 791 18.25 1.59 -5.43
C SER A 791 17.83 2.87 -4.73
N SER A 792 18.15 2.98 -3.45
CA SER A 792 17.89 4.14 -2.62
C SER A 792 18.80 5.30 -3.03
N ALA A 793 20.09 5.03 -3.30
CA ALA A 793 21.04 6.04 -3.74
C ALA A 793 20.62 6.68 -5.08
N SER A 794 20.20 5.86 -6.06
CA SER A 794 19.72 6.34 -7.36
C SER A 794 18.45 7.19 -7.24
N PHE A 795 17.53 6.82 -6.33
CA PHE A 795 16.23 7.46 -6.20
C PHE A 795 16.17 8.63 -5.22
N ALA A 796 17.17 8.84 -4.35
CA ALA A 796 17.16 9.86 -3.30
C ALA A 796 16.85 11.27 -3.85
N LYS A 797 17.67 11.75 -4.79
CA LYS A 797 17.57 13.08 -5.38
C LYS A 797 16.21 13.35 -6.03
N LEU A 798 15.74 12.39 -6.84
CA LEU A 798 14.43 12.47 -7.49
C LEU A 798 13.27 12.46 -6.48
N SER A 799 13.35 11.62 -5.45
CA SER A 799 12.31 11.47 -4.45
C SER A 799 12.16 12.72 -3.58
N TYR A 800 13.27 13.36 -3.20
CA TYR A 800 13.31 14.60 -2.42
C TYR A 800 12.72 15.77 -3.23
N LEU A 801 13.15 15.94 -4.48
CA LEU A 801 12.66 17.00 -5.37
C LEU A 801 11.18 16.85 -5.74
N CYS A 802 10.68 15.62 -5.95
CA CYS A 802 9.25 15.40 -6.18
C CYS A 802 8.39 15.64 -4.93
N SER A 803 8.92 15.36 -3.73
CA SER A 803 8.27 15.70 -2.45
C SER A 803 8.12 17.23 -2.28
N TRP A 804 9.20 17.95 -2.54
CA TRP A 804 9.22 19.42 -2.60
C TRP A 804 8.22 19.98 -3.62
N ALA A 805 8.23 19.47 -4.85
CA ALA A 805 7.26 19.85 -5.88
C ALA A 805 5.80 19.53 -5.51
N GLN A 806 5.56 18.47 -4.75
CA GLN A 806 4.21 18.08 -4.29
C GLN A 806 3.67 18.97 -3.17
N THR A 807 4.55 19.60 -2.39
CA THR A 807 4.21 20.33 -1.16
C THR A 807 4.25 21.85 -1.32
N VAL A 808 5.07 22.39 -2.24
CA VAL A 808 5.33 23.84 -2.38
C VAL A 808 4.07 24.70 -2.51
N SER A 809 3.03 24.26 -3.22
CA SER A 809 1.77 25.02 -3.34
C SER A 809 1.02 25.18 -2.01
N LEU A 810 1.02 24.13 -1.16
CA LEU A 810 0.43 24.19 0.19
C LEU A 810 1.29 25.04 1.13
N LEU A 811 2.61 24.86 1.08
CA LEU A 811 3.59 25.66 1.83
C LEU A 811 3.42 27.17 1.55
N SER A 812 3.34 27.53 0.27
CA SER A 812 3.15 28.92 -0.21
C SER A 812 1.84 29.57 0.25
N SER A 813 0.81 28.77 0.55
CA SER A 813 -0.56 29.25 0.76
C SER A 813 -0.99 29.29 2.22
N HIS A 814 -0.36 28.50 3.10
CA HIS A 814 -0.81 28.31 4.48
C HIS A 814 0.25 28.58 5.55
N PHE A 815 1.55 28.58 5.21
CA PHE A 815 2.61 28.88 6.16
C PHE A 815 2.96 30.37 6.07
N ILE A 816 2.38 31.15 6.99
CA ILE A 816 2.42 32.61 7.04
C ILE A 816 2.87 33.03 8.43
N ILE A 817 3.81 33.97 8.50
CA ILE A 817 4.27 34.64 9.72
C ILE A 817 4.25 36.15 9.44
N ASP A 818 3.79 36.95 10.40
CA ASP A 818 3.64 38.42 10.29
C ASP A 818 2.92 38.88 9.00
N GLY A 819 1.88 38.13 8.62
CA GLY A 819 1.08 38.37 7.40
C GLY A 819 1.78 38.03 6.07
N SER A 820 3.04 37.60 6.10
CA SER A 820 3.84 37.21 4.93
C SER A 820 4.01 35.69 4.85
N PRO A 821 3.79 35.03 3.69
CA PRO A 821 4.08 33.62 3.58
C PRO A 821 5.57 33.36 3.76
N ILE A 822 5.96 32.44 4.66
CA ILE A 822 7.35 32.06 4.96
C ILE A 822 8.10 31.73 3.66
N PHE A 823 7.40 31.12 2.72
CA PHE A 823 7.95 30.69 1.44
C PHE A 823 7.99 31.78 0.38
N ARG A 824 7.26 32.90 0.52
CA ARG A 824 7.13 33.94 -0.52
C ARG A 824 8.47 34.50 -1.02
N PRO A 825 9.53 34.67 -0.19
CA PRO A 825 10.87 34.98 -0.68
C PRO A 825 11.28 34.00 -1.80
N PHE A 826 11.39 32.70 -1.51
CA PHE A 826 11.84 31.63 -2.42
C PHE A 826 11.05 31.46 -3.74
N ILE A 827 9.94 32.19 -3.93
CA ILE A 827 9.10 32.18 -5.14
C ILE A 827 9.53 33.28 -6.14
N THR A 828 10.18 34.33 -5.65
CA THR A 828 10.68 35.44 -6.48
C THR A 828 11.98 35.07 -7.18
N ALA A 829 12.19 35.59 -8.40
CA ALA A 829 13.37 35.26 -9.21
C ALA A 829 14.68 35.61 -8.49
N ASP A 830 14.73 36.77 -7.84
CA ASP A 830 15.90 37.30 -7.11
C ASP A 830 16.22 36.56 -5.80
N ALA A 831 15.37 35.63 -5.37
CA ALA A 831 15.53 34.89 -4.11
C ALA A 831 15.85 33.40 -4.32
N ILE A 832 16.03 32.97 -5.57
CA ILE A 832 16.55 31.65 -5.90
C ILE A 832 17.98 31.51 -5.31
N ASP A 833 18.80 32.56 -5.38
CA ASP A 833 20.11 32.70 -4.73
C ASP A 833 20.07 32.41 -3.22
N ARG A 834 19.02 32.84 -2.49
CA ARG A 834 18.92 32.58 -1.04
C ARG A 834 18.64 31.12 -0.71
N LEU A 835 18.36 30.29 -1.73
CA LEU A 835 18.19 28.84 -1.64
C LEU A 835 19.41 28.06 -2.19
N ASP A 836 20.49 28.74 -2.60
CA ASP A 836 21.63 28.20 -3.36
C ASP A 836 22.19 26.88 -2.82
N ARG A 837 22.25 26.75 -1.49
CA ARG A 837 22.83 25.56 -0.84
C ARG A 837 22.01 24.27 -1.04
N PHE A 838 20.70 24.34 -1.29
CA PHE A 838 19.82 23.16 -1.21
C PHE A 838 19.13 22.79 -2.52
N ILE A 839 18.28 23.64 -3.11
CA ILE A 839 17.55 23.28 -4.34
C ILE A 839 18.48 23.30 -5.56
N PRO A 840 19.32 24.33 -5.80
CA PRO A 840 20.32 24.29 -6.87
C PRO A 840 21.32 23.13 -6.70
N THR A 841 21.71 22.75 -5.49
CA THR A 841 22.48 21.53 -5.22
C THR A 841 21.72 20.27 -5.64
N ALA A 842 20.50 20.05 -5.14
CA ALA A 842 19.72 18.86 -5.49
C ALA A 842 19.41 18.76 -7.00
N MET A 843 19.14 19.89 -7.66
CA MET A 843 18.89 19.98 -9.11
C MET A 843 20.18 19.82 -9.94
N SER A 844 21.30 20.39 -9.53
CA SER A 844 22.60 20.24 -10.21
C SER A 844 23.14 18.82 -10.09
N LEU A 845 22.78 18.11 -9.01
CA LEU A 845 23.07 16.70 -8.77
C LEU A 845 22.12 15.71 -9.49
N LEU A 846 21.03 16.18 -10.12
CA LEU A 846 20.24 15.36 -11.07
C LEU A 846 20.95 15.26 -12.42
N HIS A 847 20.82 14.09 -13.08
CA HIS A 847 21.24 13.89 -14.47
C HIS A 847 20.54 14.89 -15.41
N ALA A 848 21.26 15.39 -16.43
CA ALA A 848 20.76 16.44 -17.32
C ALA A 848 19.40 16.09 -17.97
N ASP A 849 19.26 14.85 -18.46
CA ASP A 849 18.03 14.37 -19.11
C ASP A 849 16.82 14.32 -18.15
N ILE A 850 17.05 14.15 -16.85
CA ILE A 850 15.99 14.20 -15.83
C ILE A 850 15.66 15.66 -15.49
N ARG A 851 16.69 16.53 -15.45
CA ARG A 851 16.57 17.96 -15.17
C ARG A 851 15.72 18.68 -16.22
N GLN A 852 15.94 18.44 -17.51
CA GLN A 852 15.15 19.03 -18.61
C GLN A 852 13.66 18.61 -18.59
N HIS A 853 13.34 17.50 -17.93
CA HIS A 853 11.97 17.00 -17.78
C HIS A 853 11.29 17.44 -16.47
N PHE A 854 11.99 18.18 -15.61
CA PHE A 854 11.43 18.73 -14.38
C PHE A 854 10.70 20.07 -14.67
N PRO A 855 9.46 20.27 -14.20
CA PRO A 855 8.72 21.53 -14.43
C PRO A 855 9.43 22.75 -13.82
N PRO A 856 9.40 23.93 -14.46
CA PRO A 856 9.96 25.15 -13.87
C PRO A 856 9.30 25.45 -12.52
N TRP A 857 10.10 25.79 -11.50
CA TRP A 857 9.64 25.92 -10.11
C TRP A 857 8.44 26.87 -9.96
N SER A 858 8.48 28.00 -10.65
CA SER A 858 7.40 29.00 -10.72
C SER A 858 6.04 28.44 -11.16
N THR A 859 5.99 27.33 -11.90
CA THR A 859 4.73 26.68 -12.30
C THR A 859 4.11 25.83 -11.19
N LEU A 860 4.93 25.26 -10.29
CA LEU A 860 4.49 24.28 -9.28
C LEU A 860 3.62 24.89 -8.18
N HIS A 861 3.71 26.20 -7.95
CA HIS A 861 2.81 26.92 -7.04
C HIS A 861 1.34 26.85 -7.50
N SER A 862 1.10 26.77 -8.82
CA SER A 862 -0.26 26.61 -9.39
C SER A 862 -0.82 25.18 -9.25
N GLY A 863 0.03 24.20 -8.94
CA GLY A 863 -0.37 22.82 -8.68
C GLY A 863 0.71 21.81 -9.05
N TYR A 864 0.75 20.70 -8.30
CA TYR A 864 1.65 19.57 -8.60
C TYR A 864 1.12 18.71 -9.76
N PRO A 865 1.90 18.46 -10.83
CA PRO A 865 1.48 17.60 -11.92
C PRO A 865 1.25 16.15 -11.46
N LEU A 866 0.04 15.65 -11.69
CA LEU A 866 -0.34 14.28 -11.33
C LEU A 866 0.63 13.28 -11.97
N LYS A 867 1.22 12.41 -11.12
CA LYS A 867 2.21 11.39 -11.48
C LYS A 867 3.60 11.91 -11.91
N LEU A 868 4.00 13.15 -11.60
CA LEU A 868 5.33 13.67 -11.94
C LEU A 868 6.47 12.72 -11.52
N PHE A 869 6.47 12.23 -10.28
CA PHE A 869 7.45 11.25 -9.81
C PHE A 869 7.51 9.99 -10.69
N THR A 870 6.35 9.44 -11.10
CA THR A 870 6.28 8.23 -11.94
C THR A 870 6.82 8.47 -13.35
N TYR A 871 6.57 9.66 -13.90
CA TYR A 871 7.11 10.05 -15.21
C TYR A 871 8.63 10.16 -15.17
N LEU A 872 9.17 10.89 -14.17
CA LEU A 872 10.61 11.06 -14.00
C LEU A 872 11.33 9.77 -13.58
N SER A 873 10.67 8.87 -12.83
CA SER A 873 11.26 7.57 -12.47
C SER A 873 11.46 6.68 -13.69
N HIS A 874 10.59 6.75 -14.71
CA HIS A 874 10.81 5.99 -15.95
C HIS A 874 12.07 6.45 -16.70
N HIS A 875 12.38 7.76 -16.70
CA HIS A 875 13.64 8.29 -17.26
C HIS A 875 14.86 7.85 -16.45
N LEU A 876 14.79 7.92 -15.11
CA LEU A 876 15.85 7.41 -14.23
C LEU A 876 16.12 5.90 -14.47
N GLU A 877 15.07 5.11 -14.58
CA GLU A 877 15.14 3.66 -14.85
C GLU A 877 15.70 3.34 -16.26
N ALA A 878 15.44 4.19 -17.26
CA ALA A 878 16.07 4.09 -18.59
C ALA A 878 17.57 4.38 -18.51
N ASN A 879 17.98 5.45 -17.82
CA ASN A 879 19.40 5.76 -17.64
C ASN A 879 20.14 4.70 -16.77
N MET A 880 19.43 3.99 -15.88
CA MET A 880 19.97 2.80 -15.21
C MET A 880 20.16 1.64 -16.18
N LEU A 881 19.20 1.36 -17.07
CA LEU A 881 19.31 0.31 -18.09
C LEU A 881 20.49 0.55 -19.04
N GLU A 882 20.73 1.79 -19.48
CA GLU A 882 21.87 2.08 -20.36
C GLU A 882 23.23 1.89 -19.67
N ARG A 883 23.34 2.11 -18.35
CA ARG A 883 24.55 1.72 -17.59
C ARG A 883 24.75 0.20 -17.53
N VAL A 884 23.65 -0.56 -17.37
CA VAL A 884 23.67 -2.04 -17.41
C VAL A 884 24.01 -2.56 -18.83
N ARG A 885 23.60 -1.85 -19.88
CA ARG A 885 24.04 -2.13 -21.27
C ARG A 885 25.52 -1.80 -21.50
N ALA A 886 26.01 -0.66 -21.01
CA ALA A 886 27.40 -0.25 -21.17
C ALA A 886 28.41 -1.22 -20.50
N THR A 887 28.03 -1.88 -19.40
CA THR A 887 28.84 -2.92 -18.74
C THR A 887 28.79 -4.29 -19.43
N ALA A 888 27.88 -4.49 -20.40
CA ALA A 888 27.70 -5.76 -21.08
C ALA A 888 28.63 -5.91 -22.30
N SER A 889 29.92 -6.18 -22.04
CA SER A 889 31.01 -6.36 -23.03
C SER A 889 30.86 -7.52 -24.05
N SER A 890 29.66 -8.09 -24.23
CA SER A 890 29.40 -9.19 -25.17
C SER A 890 28.03 -9.03 -25.85
N PRO A 891 27.95 -9.15 -27.19
CA PRO A 891 26.68 -9.16 -27.93
C PRO A 891 25.69 -10.25 -27.43
N LEU A 892 26.18 -11.37 -26.89
CA LEU A 892 25.34 -12.41 -26.29
C LEU A 892 24.62 -11.91 -25.02
N HIS A 893 25.28 -11.08 -24.21
CA HIS A 893 24.68 -10.46 -23.03
C HIS A 893 23.73 -9.31 -23.42
N LEU A 894 24.00 -8.58 -24.50
CA LEU A 894 23.07 -7.58 -25.05
C LEU A 894 21.79 -8.23 -25.62
N ALA A 895 21.91 -9.37 -26.31
CA ALA A 895 20.76 -10.16 -26.78
C ALA A 895 19.92 -10.68 -25.61
N ARG A 896 20.57 -11.20 -24.55
CA ARG A 896 19.92 -11.60 -23.28
C ARG A 896 19.17 -10.43 -22.65
N LEU A 897 19.83 -9.28 -22.43
CA LEU A 897 19.22 -8.09 -21.83
C LEU A 897 18.04 -7.55 -22.66
N THR A 898 18.09 -7.66 -23.98
CA THR A 898 17.02 -7.23 -24.89
C THR A 898 15.82 -8.19 -24.85
N SER A 899 16.05 -9.50 -24.80
CA SER A 899 14.98 -10.50 -24.57
C SER A 899 14.32 -10.35 -23.21
N LEU A 900 15.10 -10.02 -22.17
CA LEU A 900 14.61 -9.81 -20.80
C LEU A 900 13.72 -8.56 -20.61
N GLN A 901 13.72 -7.63 -21.57
CA GLN A 901 12.77 -6.51 -21.67
C GLN A 901 11.45 -6.92 -22.35
N GLY A 902 11.33 -8.16 -22.80
CA GLY A 902 10.18 -8.67 -23.51
C GLY A 902 8.90 -8.80 -22.66
N PRO A 903 7.72 -8.72 -23.30
CA PRO A 903 6.44 -8.93 -22.62
C PRO A 903 6.44 -10.28 -21.89
N HIS A 904 6.03 -10.23 -20.61
CA HIS A 904 5.90 -11.35 -19.67
C HIS A 904 7.20 -12.13 -19.34
N ALA A 905 8.36 -11.66 -19.79
CA ALA A 905 9.67 -12.28 -19.52
C ALA A 905 10.06 -12.33 -18.03
N GLY A 906 9.45 -11.47 -17.20
CA GLY A 906 9.67 -11.42 -15.76
C GLY A 906 8.49 -11.90 -14.92
N ASP A 907 7.40 -12.40 -15.51
CA ASP A 907 6.15 -12.65 -14.77
C ASP A 907 6.31 -13.74 -13.69
N TRP A 908 7.18 -14.73 -13.92
CA TRP A 908 7.58 -15.73 -12.92
C TRP A 908 8.09 -15.13 -11.61
N LEU A 909 8.83 -14.00 -11.67
CA LEU A 909 9.31 -13.27 -10.49
C LEU A 909 8.19 -12.66 -9.66
N THR A 910 6.96 -12.62 -10.15
CA THR A 910 5.78 -12.04 -9.48
C THR A 910 4.78 -13.09 -8.99
N VAL A 911 5.13 -14.38 -9.10
CA VAL A 911 4.27 -15.49 -8.69
C VAL A 911 4.25 -15.67 -7.18
N ALA A 912 3.05 -15.62 -6.60
CA ALA A 912 2.80 -16.09 -5.25
C ALA A 912 2.79 -17.63 -5.23
N PRO A 913 3.44 -18.29 -4.26
CA PRO A 913 3.53 -19.76 -4.17
C PRO A 913 2.22 -20.41 -3.68
N SER A 914 1.06 -19.97 -4.17
CA SER A 914 -0.29 -20.31 -3.68
C SER A 914 -0.65 -21.79 -3.75
N SER A 915 0.13 -22.58 -4.48
CA SER A 915 0.02 -24.03 -4.65
C SER A 915 1.41 -24.63 -4.91
N GLN A 916 1.55 -25.95 -4.81
CA GLN A 916 2.79 -26.64 -5.17
C GLN A 916 3.17 -26.41 -6.65
N HIS A 917 2.18 -26.30 -7.55
CA HIS A 917 2.45 -26.00 -8.96
C HIS A 917 2.92 -24.54 -9.21
N MET A 918 2.77 -23.63 -8.22
CA MET A 918 3.28 -22.26 -8.25
C MET A 918 4.57 -22.03 -7.44
N GLN A 919 5.22 -23.11 -6.95
CA GLN A 919 6.44 -23.05 -6.14
C GLN A 919 7.70 -23.44 -6.95
N LEU A 920 8.79 -22.69 -6.79
CA LEU A 920 10.13 -23.10 -7.19
C LEU A 920 10.87 -23.64 -5.95
N SER A 921 11.55 -24.78 -6.08
CA SER A 921 12.53 -25.20 -5.08
C SER A 921 13.71 -24.21 -5.04
N PRO A 922 14.49 -24.16 -3.94
CA PRO A 922 15.64 -23.26 -3.86
C PRO A 922 16.61 -23.39 -5.03
N THR A 923 16.94 -24.62 -5.43
CA THR A 923 17.82 -24.91 -6.59
C THR A 923 17.24 -24.41 -7.92
N GLU A 924 15.92 -24.59 -8.13
CA GLU A 924 15.24 -24.09 -9.33
C GLU A 924 15.25 -22.55 -9.37
N TRP A 925 15.02 -21.90 -8.22
CA TRP A 925 15.08 -20.45 -8.09
C TRP A 925 16.49 -19.89 -8.36
N SER A 926 17.52 -20.48 -7.75
CA SER A 926 18.92 -20.09 -7.93
C SER A 926 19.33 -20.14 -9.39
N ILE A 927 19.04 -21.26 -10.08
CA ILE A 927 19.42 -21.44 -11.48
C ILE A 927 18.62 -20.53 -12.41
N ALA A 928 17.29 -20.39 -12.22
CA ALA A 928 16.50 -19.45 -13.02
C ALA A 928 16.98 -18.00 -12.83
N THR A 929 17.39 -17.64 -11.62
CA THR A 929 18.00 -16.33 -11.32
C THR A 929 19.36 -16.17 -12.00
N ALA A 930 20.22 -17.19 -11.97
CA ALA A 930 21.51 -17.18 -12.64
C ALA A 930 21.37 -17.03 -14.17
N ILE A 931 20.47 -17.78 -14.81
CA ILE A 931 20.12 -17.65 -16.23
C ILE A 931 19.65 -16.22 -16.55
N ARG A 932 18.78 -15.65 -15.71
CA ARG A 932 18.27 -14.28 -15.88
C ARG A 932 19.37 -13.21 -15.74
N LEU A 933 20.34 -13.41 -14.85
CA LEU A 933 21.46 -12.47 -14.62
C LEU A 933 22.64 -12.67 -15.59
N GLY A 934 22.75 -13.83 -16.23
CA GLY A 934 23.97 -14.23 -16.96
C GLY A 934 25.13 -14.54 -16.01
N LEU A 935 24.80 -15.12 -14.83
CA LEU A 935 25.79 -15.66 -13.89
C LEU A 935 26.23 -17.06 -14.34
N PRO A 936 27.51 -17.42 -14.16
CA PRO A 936 27.94 -18.78 -14.38
C PRO A 936 27.31 -19.75 -13.38
N ILE A 937 27.00 -20.94 -13.87
CA ILE A 937 26.34 -21.97 -13.08
C ILE A 937 27.39 -22.94 -12.54
N PRO A 938 27.40 -23.22 -11.22
CA PRO A 938 28.27 -24.22 -10.61
C PRO A 938 28.32 -25.54 -11.40
N HIS A 939 29.52 -26.09 -11.52
CA HIS A 939 29.81 -27.36 -12.19
C HIS A 939 29.55 -27.42 -13.71
N LEU A 940 29.19 -26.30 -14.38
CA LEU A 940 29.40 -26.08 -15.81
C LEU A 940 30.78 -25.47 -16.08
N THR A 941 31.84 -26.23 -15.83
CA THR A 941 33.21 -25.83 -16.17
C THR A 941 33.52 -26.10 -17.64
N SER A 942 34.39 -25.28 -18.25
CA SER A 942 34.88 -25.48 -19.62
C SER A 942 35.63 -26.80 -19.83
N THR A 943 36.11 -27.42 -18.75
CA THR A 943 36.69 -28.78 -18.71
C THR A 943 35.69 -29.92 -18.90
N ARG A 944 34.38 -29.63 -18.94
CA ARG A 944 33.32 -30.60 -19.22
C ARG A 944 32.73 -30.38 -20.62
N THR A 945 32.41 -31.49 -21.30
CA THR A 945 31.76 -31.51 -22.60
C THR A 945 30.31 -31.97 -22.50
N CYS A 946 29.51 -31.62 -23.50
CA CYS A 946 28.21 -32.23 -23.74
C CYS A 946 28.36 -33.64 -24.33
N THR A 947 27.30 -34.45 -24.23
CA THR A 947 27.09 -35.69 -24.98
C THR A 947 27.18 -35.55 -26.52
N CYS A 948 27.25 -34.33 -27.08
CA CYS A 948 27.49 -34.08 -28.50
C CYS A 948 28.97 -33.74 -28.81
N GLY A 949 29.87 -33.83 -27.82
CA GLY A 949 31.28 -33.46 -27.93
C GLY A 949 31.58 -31.97 -27.70
N ALA A 950 30.60 -31.07 -27.88
CA ALA A 950 30.82 -29.63 -27.70
C ALA A 950 31.23 -29.30 -26.23
N PRO A 951 32.28 -28.48 -26.00
CA PRO A 951 32.62 -28.02 -24.66
C PRO A 951 31.58 -27.02 -24.13
N PHE A 952 31.50 -26.85 -22.81
CA PHE A 952 30.80 -25.70 -22.22
C PHE A 952 31.68 -24.44 -22.32
N THR A 953 31.84 -23.95 -23.55
CA THR A 953 32.79 -22.88 -23.92
C THR A 953 32.49 -21.51 -23.33
N ASN A 954 31.26 -21.26 -22.88
CA ASN A 954 30.92 -20.11 -22.06
C ASN A 954 30.14 -20.59 -20.81
N PRO A 955 30.70 -20.49 -19.59
CA PRO A 955 30.00 -20.88 -18.37
C PRO A 955 28.92 -19.87 -17.95
N SER A 956 29.03 -18.58 -18.32
CA SER A 956 28.13 -17.50 -17.85
C SER A 956 26.72 -17.55 -18.44
N ILE A 957 26.53 -18.26 -19.56
CA ILE A 957 25.21 -18.53 -20.13
C ILE A 957 25.12 -20.00 -20.56
N PRO A 958 24.23 -20.82 -19.95
CA PRO A 958 24.10 -22.25 -20.25
C PRO A 958 23.37 -22.52 -21.57
N SER A 959 23.48 -21.65 -22.57
CA SER A 959 22.61 -21.68 -23.76
C SER A 959 22.82 -22.92 -24.62
N HIS A 960 23.99 -23.57 -24.59
CA HIS A 960 24.18 -24.90 -25.18
C HIS A 960 23.55 -26.02 -24.33
N VAL A 961 23.55 -25.91 -23.00
CA VAL A 961 22.96 -26.89 -22.08
C VAL A 961 21.44 -26.98 -22.28
N LEU A 962 20.81 -25.81 -22.49
CA LEU A 962 19.37 -25.67 -22.70
C LEU A 962 18.91 -26.09 -24.12
N ARG A 963 19.82 -26.14 -25.11
CA ARG A 963 19.47 -26.27 -26.54
C ARG A 963 20.03 -27.47 -27.28
N CYS A 964 20.96 -28.24 -26.70
CA CYS A 964 21.66 -29.30 -27.44
C CYS A 964 20.68 -30.32 -28.08
N PRO A 965 20.64 -30.44 -29.43
CA PRO A 965 19.70 -31.33 -30.13
C PRO A 965 20.05 -32.82 -29.93
N SER A 966 21.27 -33.14 -29.52
CA SER A 966 21.69 -34.49 -29.10
C SER A 966 21.22 -34.85 -27.68
N THR A 967 20.23 -34.14 -27.14
CA THR A 967 19.61 -34.41 -25.83
C THR A 967 18.10 -34.16 -25.91
N ASN A 968 17.30 -34.92 -25.16
CA ASN A 968 15.84 -34.73 -25.09
C ASN A 968 15.41 -33.56 -24.19
N GLU A 969 16.35 -32.71 -23.75
CA GLU A 969 16.07 -31.61 -22.82
C GLU A 969 15.31 -30.42 -23.43
N PRO A 970 15.59 -29.95 -24.66
CA PRO A 970 14.76 -28.93 -25.31
C PRO A 970 13.30 -29.39 -25.45
N THR A 971 13.09 -30.67 -25.77
CA THR A 971 11.78 -31.33 -25.85
C THR A 971 11.06 -31.32 -24.49
N ARG A 972 11.77 -31.51 -23.37
CA ARG A 972 11.18 -31.45 -22.01
C ARG A 972 10.67 -30.04 -21.66
N VAL A 973 11.42 -28.99 -22.00
CA VAL A 973 10.99 -27.60 -21.77
C VAL A 973 9.78 -27.26 -22.65
N HIS A 974 9.84 -27.62 -23.94
CA HIS A 974 8.71 -27.54 -24.86
C HIS A 974 7.45 -28.24 -24.32
N ASP A 975 7.59 -29.50 -23.91
CA ASP A 975 6.48 -30.34 -23.49
C ASP A 975 5.82 -29.81 -22.22
N ALA A 976 6.57 -29.25 -21.28
CA ALA A 976 5.99 -28.64 -20.09
C ALA A 976 5.10 -27.42 -20.43
N ILE A 977 5.51 -26.60 -21.41
CA ILE A 977 4.71 -25.47 -21.92
C ILE A 977 3.47 -26.00 -22.67
N LYS A 978 3.63 -27.00 -23.54
CA LYS A 978 2.54 -27.71 -24.26
C LYS A 978 1.47 -28.22 -23.29
N HIS A 979 1.85 -28.90 -22.21
CA HIS A 979 0.91 -29.40 -21.20
C HIS A 979 0.24 -28.28 -20.38
N GLU A 980 0.92 -27.15 -20.13
CA GLU A 980 0.30 -26.00 -19.45
C GLU A 980 -0.72 -25.28 -20.36
N VAL A 981 -0.40 -25.11 -21.65
CA VAL A 981 -1.31 -24.58 -22.68
C VAL A 981 -2.54 -25.47 -22.84
N HIS A 982 -2.36 -26.79 -22.93
CA HIS A 982 -3.46 -27.76 -22.98
C HIS A 982 -4.35 -27.70 -21.74
N ARG A 983 -3.76 -27.56 -20.54
CA ARG A 983 -4.54 -27.44 -19.29
C ARG A 983 -5.37 -26.15 -19.27
N ILE A 984 -4.78 -25.02 -19.64
CA ILE A 984 -5.48 -23.72 -19.72
C ILE A 984 -6.62 -23.77 -20.74
N ALA A 985 -6.41 -24.40 -21.90
CA ALA A 985 -7.48 -24.59 -22.88
C ALA A 985 -8.59 -25.52 -22.37
N SER A 986 -8.24 -26.57 -21.62
CA SER A 986 -9.20 -27.51 -21.01
C SER A 986 -10.02 -26.87 -19.88
N GLU A 987 -9.40 -26.05 -19.03
CA GLU A 987 -10.07 -25.22 -18.01
C GLU A 987 -11.10 -24.26 -18.65
N LEU A 988 -10.73 -23.68 -19.80
CA LEU A 988 -11.60 -22.84 -20.62
C LEU A 988 -12.59 -23.62 -21.49
N GLY A 989 -12.61 -24.95 -21.36
CA GLY A 989 -13.52 -25.87 -22.04
C GLY A 989 -13.54 -25.67 -23.55
N TYR A 990 -12.36 -25.61 -24.16
CA TYR A 990 -12.17 -26.14 -25.49
C TYR A 990 -12.12 -27.67 -25.40
N VAL A 991 -12.52 -28.37 -26.47
CA VAL A 991 -12.13 -29.78 -26.64
C VAL A 991 -10.67 -29.77 -27.07
N ALA A 992 -9.78 -29.96 -26.10
CA ALA A 992 -8.34 -29.87 -26.32
C ALA A 992 -7.69 -31.26 -26.33
N GLN A 993 -6.92 -31.58 -27.37
CA GLN A 993 -6.15 -32.82 -27.47
C GLN A 993 -4.66 -32.51 -27.64
N LEU A 994 -3.80 -33.42 -27.18
CA LEU A 994 -2.35 -33.32 -27.32
C LEU A 994 -1.91 -34.05 -28.59
N GLU A 995 -1.02 -33.42 -29.36
CA GLU A 995 -0.31 -34.03 -30.49
C GLU A 995 -1.23 -34.69 -31.54
N ASP A 996 -2.30 -33.99 -31.91
CA ASP A 996 -3.41 -34.47 -32.74
C ASP A 996 -3.05 -34.47 -34.24
N SER A 997 -2.70 -35.64 -34.77
CA SER A 997 -2.42 -35.86 -36.20
C SER A 997 -3.67 -35.99 -37.08
N SER A 998 -4.88 -35.92 -36.52
CA SER A 998 -6.13 -35.97 -37.29
C SER A 998 -6.60 -34.59 -37.76
N LEU A 999 -6.14 -33.52 -37.11
CA LEU A 999 -6.58 -32.16 -37.41
C LEU A 999 -6.09 -31.64 -38.77
N LEU A 1000 -4.84 -31.95 -39.17
CA LEU A 1000 -4.18 -31.37 -40.34
C LEU A 1000 -3.42 -32.43 -41.16
N PRO A 1001 -3.60 -32.51 -42.50
CA PRO A 1001 -2.91 -33.49 -43.33
C PRO A 1001 -1.38 -33.43 -43.21
N GLY A 1002 -0.75 -34.55 -42.86
CA GLY A 1002 0.71 -34.65 -42.75
C GLY A 1002 1.36 -33.74 -41.71
N LYS A 1003 0.60 -33.25 -40.72
CA LYS A 1003 1.08 -32.40 -39.62
C LYS A 1003 0.51 -32.89 -38.28
N ARG A 1004 1.21 -32.56 -37.20
CA ARG A 1004 0.87 -32.98 -35.84
C ARG A 1004 1.06 -31.80 -34.87
N PRO A 1005 0.10 -30.84 -34.81
CA PRO A 1005 0.17 -29.74 -33.86
C PRO A 1005 0.20 -30.21 -32.41
N ASP A 1006 0.96 -29.52 -31.58
CA ASP A 1006 1.24 -29.88 -30.18
C ASP A 1006 -0.01 -29.89 -29.32
N VAL A 1007 -0.95 -28.97 -29.57
CA VAL A 1007 -2.28 -28.97 -28.97
C VAL A 1007 -3.33 -28.61 -30.04
N SER A 1008 -4.28 -29.50 -30.33
CA SER A 1008 -5.51 -29.09 -31.02
C SER A 1008 -6.51 -28.55 -30.01
N CYS A 1009 -7.28 -27.53 -30.39
CA CYS A 1009 -8.32 -26.93 -29.55
C CYS A 1009 -9.57 -26.63 -30.39
N ARG A 1010 -10.67 -27.35 -30.16
CA ARG A 1010 -11.94 -27.09 -30.83
C ARG A 1010 -12.93 -26.39 -29.90
N ASP A 1011 -13.51 -25.30 -30.37
CA ASP A 1011 -14.61 -24.62 -29.69
C ASP A 1011 -15.96 -25.15 -30.19
N ILE A 1012 -16.69 -25.83 -29.32
CA ILE A 1012 -18.03 -26.36 -29.65
C ILE A 1012 -19.00 -25.21 -30.00
N SER A 1013 -18.84 -24.03 -29.39
CA SER A 1013 -19.81 -22.92 -29.52
C SER A 1013 -19.67 -22.12 -30.82
N SER A 1014 -18.44 -21.90 -31.31
CA SER A 1014 -18.18 -21.23 -32.59
C SER A 1014 -17.86 -22.19 -33.75
N GLY A 1015 -17.71 -23.49 -33.47
CA GLY A 1015 -17.26 -24.50 -34.44
C GLY A 1015 -15.76 -24.45 -34.77
N THR A 1016 -15.09 -23.33 -34.48
CA THR A 1016 -13.68 -23.05 -34.82
C THR A 1016 -12.74 -24.11 -34.24
N SER A 1017 -11.78 -24.55 -35.05
CA SER A 1017 -10.69 -25.43 -34.62
C SER A 1017 -9.35 -24.68 -34.71
N TRP A 1018 -8.53 -24.79 -33.67
CA TRP A 1018 -7.18 -24.20 -33.63
C TRP A 1018 -6.12 -25.30 -33.56
N ALA A 1019 -5.06 -25.10 -34.32
CA ALA A 1019 -3.81 -25.85 -34.24
C ALA A 1019 -2.80 -24.98 -33.48
N LEU A 1020 -2.55 -25.31 -32.20
CA LEU A 1020 -1.53 -24.66 -31.39
C LEU A 1020 -0.24 -25.45 -31.53
N ASP A 1021 0.85 -24.75 -31.83
CA ASP A 1021 2.17 -25.35 -32.03
C ASP A 1021 3.17 -24.57 -31.15
N VAL A 1022 3.85 -25.25 -30.24
CA VAL A 1022 4.66 -24.60 -29.20
C VAL A 1022 6.12 -24.54 -29.62
N SER A 1023 6.82 -23.47 -29.26
CA SER A 1023 8.27 -23.41 -29.48
C SER A 1023 9.00 -22.55 -28.47
N VAL A 1024 10.19 -23.01 -28.09
CA VAL A 1024 11.20 -22.16 -27.43
C VAL A 1024 12.16 -21.68 -28.53
N ALA A 1025 12.22 -20.36 -28.72
CA ALA A 1025 13.19 -19.69 -29.57
C ALA A 1025 14.34 -19.16 -28.72
N ASP A 1026 15.51 -18.90 -29.31
CA ASP A 1026 16.65 -18.36 -28.54
C ASP A 1026 17.30 -17.15 -29.23
N PRO A 1027 17.39 -15.99 -28.55
CA PRO A 1027 17.86 -14.74 -29.14
C PRO A 1027 19.39 -14.69 -29.35
N GLN A 1028 20.12 -15.74 -28.96
CA GLN A 1028 21.55 -15.93 -29.21
C GLN A 1028 21.82 -16.90 -30.37
N GLN A 1029 20.79 -17.36 -31.10
CA GLN A 1029 20.95 -18.28 -32.22
C GLN A 1029 21.12 -17.53 -33.56
N GLY A 1030 22.01 -18.00 -34.42
CA GLY A 1030 22.10 -17.59 -35.83
C GLY A 1030 22.79 -16.25 -36.11
N PHE A 1031 23.08 -15.45 -35.08
CA PHE A 1031 23.78 -14.17 -35.22
C PHE A 1031 25.30 -14.36 -35.23
N PRO A 1032 26.05 -13.81 -36.22
CA PRO A 1032 27.49 -13.61 -36.10
C PRO A 1032 27.82 -12.76 -34.87
N HIS A 1033 29.03 -12.91 -34.33
CA HIS A 1033 29.49 -12.20 -33.10
C HIS A 1033 29.58 -10.66 -33.21
N SER A 1034 29.08 -10.05 -34.29
CA SER A 1034 28.93 -8.60 -34.49
C SER A 1034 27.49 -8.08 -34.39
N ASN A 1035 26.47 -8.92 -34.67
CA ASN A 1035 25.10 -8.46 -34.97
C ASN A 1035 24.06 -9.04 -33.99
N ALA A 1036 24.13 -8.70 -32.70
CA ALA A 1036 23.08 -9.10 -31.76
C ALA A 1036 21.73 -8.40 -32.06
N PRO A 1037 20.59 -9.07 -31.84
CA PRO A 1037 19.27 -8.48 -32.04
C PRO A 1037 19.01 -7.34 -31.05
N THR A 1038 18.94 -6.12 -31.55
CA THR A 1038 18.59 -4.91 -30.79
C THR A 1038 17.07 -4.75 -30.60
N VAL A 1039 16.26 -5.54 -31.31
CA VAL A 1039 14.80 -5.50 -31.26
C VAL A 1039 14.25 -6.61 -30.37
N ILE A 1040 13.40 -6.22 -29.42
CA ILE A 1040 12.75 -7.10 -28.44
C ILE A 1040 11.86 -8.14 -29.14
N GLY A 1041 11.98 -9.42 -28.76
CA GLY A 1041 11.13 -10.51 -29.26
C GLY A 1041 11.46 -11.00 -30.67
N THR A 1042 12.63 -10.64 -31.22
CA THR A 1042 13.04 -11.00 -32.60
C THR A 1042 13.07 -12.50 -32.83
N ALA A 1043 13.60 -13.30 -31.90
CA ALA A 1043 13.72 -14.74 -32.10
C ALA A 1043 12.35 -15.44 -32.01
N ALA A 1044 11.47 -14.99 -31.11
CA ALA A 1044 10.09 -15.47 -31.09
C ALA A 1044 9.36 -15.11 -32.40
N ALA A 1045 9.50 -13.89 -32.90
CA ALA A 1045 8.86 -13.45 -34.15
C ALA A 1045 9.35 -14.25 -35.38
N THR A 1046 10.66 -14.48 -35.51
CA THR A 1046 11.22 -15.35 -36.55
C THR A 1046 10.65 -16.77 -36.44
N ARG A 1047 10.57 -17.33 -35.22
CA ARG A 1047 10.07 -18.68 -35.00
C ARG A 1047 8.58 -18.84 -35.27
N GLU A 1048 7.75 -17.83 -34.96
CA GLU A 1048 6.34 -17.76 -35.39
C GLU A 1048 6.24 -17.79 -36.93
N SER A 1049 7.07 -17.01 -37.63
CA SER A 1049 7.09 -16.98 -39.10
C SER A 1049 7.55 -18.31 -39.73
N GLU A 1050 8.57 -18.96 -39.18
CA GLU A 1050 9.02 -20.29 -39.62
C GLU A 1050 7.92 -21.34 -39.51
N LYS A 1051 7.18 -21.34 -38.39
CA LYS A 1051 6.06 -22.26 -38.17
C LYS A 1051 4.88 -21.95 -39.09
N HIS A 1052 4.55 -20.69 -39.38
CA HIS A 1052 3.56 -20.36 -40.41
C HIS A 1052 3.94 -20.96 -41.78
N SER A 1053 5.18 -20.79 -42.23
CA SER A 1053 5.67 -21.40 -43.47
C SER A 1053 5.63 -22.93 -43.45
N LEU A 1054 5.97 -23.57 -42.32
CA LEU A 1054 5.99 -25.03 -42.15
C LEU A 1054 4.60 -25.68 -42.29
N TYR A 1055 3.53 -24.97 -41.91
CA TYR A 1055 2.15 -25.46 -41.96
C TYR A 1055 1.35 -24.93 -43.16
N ALA A 1056 1.89 -24.00 -43.94
CA ALA A 1056 1.20 -23.32 -45.04
C ALA A 1056 0.64 -24.24 -46.14
N SER A 1057 1.12 -25.48 -46.28
CA SER A 1057 0.50 -26.48 -47.15
C SER A 1057 -0.78 -27.05 -46.55
N ALA A 1058 -0.69 -27.72 -45.40
CA ALA A 1058 -1.81 -28.41 -44.74
C ALA A 1058 -2.98 -27.49 -44.36
N LEU A 1059 -2.72 -26.19 -44.17
CA LEU A 1059 -3.76 -25.18 -43.91
C LEU A 1059 -4.56 -24.80 -45.17
N ARG A 1060 -4.03 -24.99 -46.38
CA ARG A 1060 -4.82 -24.81 -47.62
C ARG A 1060 -5.89 -25.89 -47.77
N ASP A 1061 -5.58 -27.10 -47.31
CA ASP A 1061 -6.50 -28.25 -47.35
C ASP A 1061 -7.54 -28.19 -46.21
N ARG A 1062 -7.31 -27.34 -45.19
CA ARG A 1062 -8.14 -27.17 -43.99
C ARG A 1062 -8.28 -25.68 -43.58
N PRO A 1063 -8.94 -24.84 -44.40
CA PRO A 1063 -9.13 -23.41 -44.11
C PRO A 1063 -10.05 -23.12 -42.91
N ASP A 1064 -10.74 -24.14 -42.37
CA ASP A 1064 -11.50 -24.09 -41.12
C ASP A 1064 -10.60 -24.12 -39.86
N VAL A 1065 -9.33 -24.51 -40.01
CA VAL A 1065 -8.35 -24.61 -38.92
C VAL A 1065 -7.45 -23.37 -38.89
N LYS A 1066 -7.33 -22.73 -37.72
CA LYS A 1066 -6.41 -21.61 -37.50
C LYS A 1066 -5.15 -22.08 -36.80
N LEU A 1067 -3.98 -21.87 -37.41
CA LEU A 1067 -2.69 -22.08 -36.75
C LEU A 1067 -2.37 -20.90 -35.83
N LEU A 1068 -1.92 -21.20 -34.61
CA LEU A 1068 -1.33 -20.25 -33.67
C LEU A 1068 0.03 -20.81 -33.22
N PRO A 1069 1.16 -20.42 -33.86
CA PRO A 1069 2.48 -20.71 -33.31
C PRO A 1069 2.69 -19.95 -32.00
N LEU A 1070 2.89 -20.67 -30.91
CA LEU A 1070 3.06 -20.14 -29.55
C LEU A 1070 4.56 -20.15 -29.22
N ALA A 1071 5.28 -19.14 -29.72
CA ALA A 1071 6.71 -18.99 -29.46
C ALA A 1071 6.99 -18.22 -28.15
N VAL A 1072 7.99 -18.67 -27.40
CA VAL A 1072 8.59 -17.94 -26.26
C VAL A 1072 10.11 -17.97 -26.39
N GLU A 1073 10.78 -16.85 -26.11
CA GLU A 1073 12.25 -16.81 -26.10
C GLU A 1073 12.83 -17.41 -24.81
N THR A 1074 14.02 -18.01 -24.85
CA THR A 1074 14.71 -18.61 -23.68
C THR A 1074 14.66 -17.74 -22.41
N PHE A 1075 14.89 -16.43 -22.53
CA PHE A 1075 14.88 -15.53 -21.36
C PHE A 1075 13.47 -15.03 -20.96
N GLY A 1076 12.42 -15.56 -21.59
CA GLY A 1076 11.02 -15.44 -21.18
C GLY A 1076 10.14 -14.57 -22.08
N CYS A 1077 10.66 -13.89 -23.10
CA CYS A 1077 9.85 -13.01 -23.96
C CYS A 1077 8.78 -13.80 -24.74
N PHE A 1078 7.50 -13.49 -24.53
CA PHE A 1078 6.40 -14.14 -25.25
C PHE A 1078 6.24 -13.54 -26.65
N GLY A 1079 6.08 -14.39 -27.66
CA GLY A 1079 5.76 -13.99 -29.04
C GLY A 1079 4.38 -13.33 -29.15
N LYS A 1080 4.14 -12.62 -30.26
CA LYS A 1080 2.89 -11.85 -30.48
C LYS A 1080 1.68 -12.77 -30.63
N THR A 1081 1.87 -13.93 -31.24
CA THR A 1081 0.81 -14.92 -31.41
C THR A 1081 0.53 -15.64 -30.09
N PHE A 1082 1.56 -15.91 -29.28
CA PHE A 1082 1.37 -16.38 -27.90
C PHE A 1082 0.55 -15.37 -27.07
N GLN A 1083 0.91 -14.09 -27.10
CA GLN A 1083 0.16 -13.05 -26.39
C GLN A 1083 -1.32 -12.99 -26.84
N SER A 1084 -1.56 -13.09 -28.15
CA SER A 1084 -2.91 -13.09 -28.73
C SER A 1084 -3.76 -14.27 -28.22
N PHE A 1085 -3.17 -15.47 -28.12
CA PHE A 1085 -3.83 -16.65 -27.55
C PHE A 1085 -4.18 -16.47 -26.05
N VAL A 1086 -3.25 -15.95 -25.24
CA VAL A 1086 -3.51 -15.74 -23.80
C VAL A 1086 -4.59 -14.68 -23.59
N ASN A 1087 -4.61 -13.62 -24.39
CA ASN A 1087 -5.62 -12.56 -24.29
C ASN A 1087 -7.04 -13.07 -24.65
N GLU A 1088 -7.16 -13.92 -25.67
CA GLU A 1088 -8.41 -14.59 -26.02
C GLU A 1088 -8.86 -15.59 -24.94
N CYS A 1089 -7.94 -16.35 -24.36
CA CYS A 1089 -8.19 -17.21 -23.21
C CYS A 1089 -8.76 -16.42 -22.01
N SER A 1090 -8.18 -15.24 -21.71
CA SER A 1090 -8.65 -14.33 -20.65
C SER A 1090 -10.03 -13.75 -20.93
N ARG A 1091 -10.34 -13.46 -22.19
CA ARG A 1091 -11.68 -13.02 -22.63
C ARG A 1091 -12.72 -14.11 -22.41
N ARG A 1092 -12.41 -15.37 -22.76
CA ARG A 1092 -13.28 -16.54 -22.56
C ARG A 1092 -13.48 -16.89 -21.08
N GLY A 1093 -12.43 -16.83 -20.27
CA GLY A 1093 -12.51 -17.03 -18.82
C GLY A 1093 -13.39 -15.97 -18.14
N THR A 1094 -13.23 -14.70 -18.53
CA THR A 1094 -14.08 -13.60 -18.05
C THR A 1094 -15.55 -13.81 -18.42
N ALA A 1095 -15.85 -14.25 -19.65
CA ALA A 1095 -17.23 -14.51 -20.06
C ALA A 1095 -17.89 -15.58 -19.16
N ARG A 1096 -17.25 -16.74 -19.00
CA ARG A 1096 -17.73 -17.84 -18.15
C ARG A 1096 -18.01 -17.43 -16.70
N LEU A 1097 -17.23 -16.49 -16.15
CA LEU A 1097 -17.43 -16.01 -14.79
C LEU A 1097 -18.44 -14.87 -14.68
N ARG A 1098 -18.69 -14.08 -15.73
CA ARG A 1098 -19.79 -13.10 -15.74
C ARG A 1098 -21.14 -13.78 -15.56
N ASP A 1099 -21.34 -14.91 -16.23
CA ASP A 1099 -22.55 -15.74 -16.15
C ASP A 1099 -22.77 -16.36 -14.74
N MET A 1100 -21.75 -16.39 -13.88
CA MET A 1100 -21.81 -17.00 -12.54
C MET A 1100 -21.66 -16.01 -11.37
N SER A 1101 -21.10 -14.80 -11.57
CA SER A 1101 -20.58 -14.00 -10.45
C SER A 1101 -20.78 -12.48 -10.52
N GLY A 1102 -21.28 -11.93 -11.63
CA GLY A 1102 -21.56 -10.49 -11.75
C GLY A 1102 -20.35 -9.54 -11.57
N MET A 1103 -19.12 -10.06 -11.60
CA MET A 1103 -17.91 -9.27 -11.33
C MET A 1103 -17.44 -8.44 -12.54
N SER A 1104 -16.84 -7.28 -12.24
CA SER A 1104 -16.60 -6.19 -13.19
C SER A 1104 -15.24 -6.24 -13.92
N ASP A 1105 -14.98 -5.20 -14.71
CA ASP A 1105 -14.07 -5.10 -15.88
C ASP A 1105 -12.57 -5.35 -15.63
N LEU A 1106 -12.17 -5.69 -14.41
CA LEU A 1106 -10.81 -6.10 -14.07
C LEU A 1106 -10.58 -7.62 -14.22
N LEU A 1107 -11.64 -8.42 -14.37
CA LEU A 1107 -11.51 -9.88 -14.58
C LEU A 1107 -10.54 -10.26 -15.73
N PRO A 1108 -10.56 -9.64 -16.93
CA PRO A 1108 -9.66 -10.03 -18.02
C PRO A 1108 -8.19 -9.92 -17.62
N GLN A 1109 -7.81 -8.80 -16.99
CA GLN A 1109 -6.43 -8.52 -16.57
C GLN A 1109 -5.95 -9.48 -15.46
N LEU A 1110 -6.87 -9.98 -14.64
CA LEU A 1110 -6.57 -10.98 -13.61
C LEU A 1110 -6.34 -12.36 -14.22
N PHE A 1111 -7.15 -12.77 -15.20
CA PHE A 1111 -6.93 -14.03 -15.94
C PHE A 1111 -5.64 -13.98 -16.76
N GLU A 1112 -5.44 -12.90 -17.51
CA GLU A 1112 -4.26 -12.63 -18.31
C GLU A 1112 -2.98 -12.75 -17.48
N SER A 1113 -2.91 -12.00 -16.38
CA SER A 1113 -1.78 -12.06 -15.47
C SER A 1113 -1.62 -13.42 -14.77
N SER A 1114 -2.69 -14.19 -14.59
CA SER A 1114 -2.62 -15.55 -14.02
C SER A 1114 -2.05 -16.57 -15.01
N TYR A 1115 -2.50 -16.53 -16.27
CA TYR A 1115 -2.03 -17.44 -17.30
C TYR A 1115 -0.57 -17.19 -17.70
N TYR A 1116 -0.16 -15.93 -17.91
CA TYR A 1116 1.26 -15.62 -18.15
C TYR A 1116 2.15 -16.03 -16.97
N LYS A 1117 1.72 -15.79 -15.72
CA LYS A 1117 2.43 -16.25 -14.52
C LYS A 1117 2.66 -17.75 -14.48
N ARG A 1118 1.62 -18.56 -14.75
CA ARG A 1118 1.71 -20.03 -14.80
C ARG A 1118 2.72 -20.49 -15.84
N ILE A 1119 2.58 -20.01 -17.07
CA ILE A 1119 3.43 -20.45 -18.20
C ILE A 1119 4.88 -19.96 -18.02
N SER A 1120 5.07 -18.71 -17.61
CA SER A 1120 6.40 -18.12 -17.31
C SER A 1120 7.12 -18.91 -16.21
N LEU A 1121 6.42 -19.29 -15.14
CA LEU A 1121 6.99 -20.12 -14.07
C LEU A 1121 7.34 -21.53 -14.53
N VAL A 1122 6.44 -22.21 -15.26
CA VAL A 1122 6.69 -23.56 -15.81
C VAL A 1122 7.90 -23.56 -16.74
N HIS A 1123 8.00 -22.55 -17.60
CA HIS A 1123 9.11 -22.39 -18.53
C HIS A 1123 10.47 -22.25 -17.80
N GLN A 1124 10.57 -21.36 -16.81
CA GLN A 1124 11.81 -21.18 -16.04
C GLN A 1124 12.13 -22.38 -15.15
N ARG A 1125 11.11 -23.04 -14.58
CA ARG A 1125 11.29 -24.26 -13.77
C ARG A 1125 11.94 -25.39 -14.57
N GLU A 1126 11.44 -25.70 -15.77
CA GLU A 1126 12.04 -26.79 -16.55
C GLU A 1126 13.39 -26.45 -17.16
N GLN A 1127 13.67 -25.19 -17.51
CA GLN A 1127 15.05 -24.78 -17.84
C GLN A 1127 16.02 -25.02 -16.67
N ALA A 1128 15.62 -24.64 -15.46
CA ALA A 1128 16.44 -24.87 -14.27
C ALA A 1128 16.64 -26.38 -14.00
N ARG A 1129 15.60 -27.19 -14.19
CA ARG A 1129 15.70 -28.66 -14.09
C ARG A 1129 16.55 -29.28 -15.19
N THR A 1130 16.49 -28.78 -16.43
CA THR A 1130 17.39 -29.19 -17.51
C THR A 1130 18.85 -28.99 -17.13
N VAL A 1131 19.18 -27.85 -16.50
CA VAL A 1131 20.51 -27.62 -15.93
C VAL A 1131 20.82 -28.62 -14.82
N CYS A 1132 19.97 -28.81 -13.80
CA CYS A 1132 20.21 -29.80 -12.73
C CYS A 1132 20.47 -31.21 -13.27
N ARG A 1133 19.63 -31.68 -14.20
CA ARG A 1133 19.73 -32.99 -14.87
C ARG A 1133 21.05 -33.16 -15.61
N ARG A 1134 21.60 -32.09 -16.20
CA ARG A 1134 22.83 -32.11 -17.00
C ARG A 1134 24.12 -31.78 -16.24
N THR A 1135 24.03 -31.13 -15.09
CA THR A 1135 25.18 -30.78 -14.23
C THR A 1135 25.44 -31.77 -13.10
N GLN A 1136 24.43 -32.60 -12.78
CA GLN A 1136 24.31 -33.41 -11.57
C GLN A 1136 24.22 -32.60 -10.26
N VAL A 1137 23.91 -31.30 -10.34
CA VAL A 1137 23.80 -30.42 -9.15
C VAL A 1137 22.56 -30.76 -8.33
N ARG A 1138 22.78 -31.50 -7.25
CA ARG A 1138 21.90 -31.51 -6.08
C ARG A 1138 22.41 -30.45 -5.10
N TYR A 1139 21.79 -29.27 -5.10
CA TYR A 1139 22.17 -28.23 -4.14
C TYR A 1139 21.66 -28.61 -2.75
N ASN A 1140 22.56 -29.11 -1.91
CA ASN A 1140 22.28 -29.37 -0.50
C ASN A 1140 22.21 -28.04 0.27
N ALA A 1141 21.04 -27.41 0.27
CA ALA A 1141 20.70 -26.46 1.33
C ALA A 1141 20.96 -27.16 2.69
N THR A 1142 21.72 -26.49 3.56
CA THR A 1142 22.44 -27.11 4.68
C THR A 1142 21.55 -27.90 5.65
N ASN A 1143 21.94 -29.15 5.93
CA ASN A 1143 21.45 -30.02 7.01
C ASN A 1143 19.93 -30.26 7.10
N THR A 1144 19.39 -31.05 6.18
CA THR A 1144 18.12 -31.80 6.41
C THR A 1144 18.29 -33.30 6.13
N SER A 1145 18.62 -34.08 7.16
CA SER A 1145 18.65 -35.55 7.13
C SER A 1145 17.24 -36.16 7.19
N SER A 1146 16.39 -35.84 6.22
CA SER A 1146 15.01 -36.35 6.11
C SER A 1146 14.37 -36.17 4.72
N GLN A 1147 15.08 -36.57 3.65
CA GLN A 1147 14.39 -37.00 2.43
C GLN A 1147 13.91 -38.45 2.63
N GLN A 1148 12.63 -38.61 2.99
CA GLN A 1148 11.91 -39.86 2.75
C GLN A 1148 11.32 -39.82 1.34
N ASP A 1149 11.46 -40.91 0.59
CA ASP A 1149 10.85 -41.05 -0.73
C ASP A 1149 9.32 -41.10 -0.61
N LEU A 1150 8.68 -39.95 -0.84
CA LEU A 1150 7.23 -39.87 -1.01
C LEU A 1150 6.88 -40.38 -2.41
N THR A 1151 6.35 -41.61 -2.45
CA THR A 1151 5.75 -42.20 -3.66
C THR A 1151 4.62 -41.31 -4.20
N PRO A 1152 4.38 -41.30 -5.52
CA PRO A 1152 3.34 -40.46 -6.10
C PRO A 1152 1.96 -40.88 -5.59
N PRO A 1153 1.15 -39.95 -5.03
CA PRO A 1153 -0.22 -40.27 -4.61
C PRO A 1153 -1.09 -40.63 -5.82
N SER A 1154 -2.05 -41.52 -5.59
CA SER A 1154 -2.96 -41.99 -6.64
C SER A 1154 -3.89 -40.89 -7.16
N ALA A 1155 -4.55 -41.13 -8.29
CA ALA A 1155 -5.42 -40.16 -8.96
C ALA A 1155 -6.64 -39.68 -8.13
N ALA A 1156 -6.90 -40.24 -6.94
CA ALA A 1156 -8.01 -39.86 -6.07
C ALA A 1156 -7.85 -38.46 -5.41
N ASP A 1157 -6.63 -37.99 -5.18
CA ASP A 1157 -6.37 -36.74 -4.42
C ASP A 1157 -6.58 -35.44 -5.24
N PHE A 1158 -6.84 -35.56 -6.55
CA PHE A 1158 -6.86 -34.44 -7.51
C PHE A 1158 -8.09 -33.50 -7.45
N VAL A 1159 -8.99 -33.66 -6.48
CA VAL A 1159 -10.26 -32.91 -6.42
C VAL A 1159 -10.16 -31.57 -5.68
N TYR A 1160 -9.12 -31.35 -4.86
CA TYR A 1160 -8.99 -30.11 -4.06
C TYR A 1160 -8.18 -29.01 -4.74
N LEU A 1161 -8.59 -27.75 -4.50
CA LEU A 1161 -8.01 -26.48 -4.98
C LEU A 1161 -8.22 -26.09 -6.46
N GLY A 1162 -8.91 -26.89 -7.28
CA GLY A 1162 -9.09 -26.63 -8.72
C GLY A 1162 -10.23 -25.69 -9.17
N SER A 1163 -10.76 -24.75 -8.36
CA SER A 1163 -11.90 -23.92 -8.81
C SER A 1163 -12.12 -22.53 -8.15
N ASP A 1164 -11.06 -21.90 -7.62
CA ASP A 1164 -11.12 -20.57 -6.98
C ASP A 1164 -10.15 -19.56 -7.65
N HIS A 1165 -10.10 -19.55 -8.99
CA HIS A 1165 -9.36 -18.59 -9.83
C HIS A 1165 -10.29 -17.94 -10.85
#